data_AF-E9BD26-F1
#
_entry.id   AF-E9BD26-F1
#
_cell.length_a   1.000
_cell.length_b   1.000
_cell.length_c   1.000
_cell.angle_alpha   90.00
_cell.angle_beta   90.00
_cell.angle_gamma   90.00
#
_symmetry.space_group_name_H-M   'P 1'
#
loop_
_entity.id
_entity.type
_entity.pdbx_description
1 polymer ?
#
loop_
_entity_poly.entity_id
_entity_poly.type
_entity_poly.pdbx_seq_one_letter_code
_entity_poly.pdbx_strand_id
1 'polypeptide(L)'
;MDRVYIKCCSTFSLAATNWNEAYQLALEMGDSTMQLATARQDKLRRVEKAFEEEAVQGAVRIVTMDPNAPRSVPKELLCYRDKNVFYRILPDGRSGRSIVAALRGVLQSRSALLTVPLTSAIIYRGTPVLAQALAPLGAEPMKIYGDGAEPNLEVAAEVEIMADALRTPLPDEILCEVYRGLDGRMYVTNTNVTTIALDDSMLIGGPLKRPEMLALCPCVTATCEDTLNVLRNPVVMEALRRVLNTAADQQCRHLSETLHFYGVNLCLLRGVVDAFAERYGDAAYDVQHFTEVVALEMMARTIKQEFYTEVQAKRLGIDVVGINKCYALNLRAALHSEREDRFIQLVLLKYAIHNEGGRADGFIETLLTVRRDHRSALVKRVSWLIGVRSAPAAEGAENERTVVWAPLIAGRITPHLCDPTLMCSLEPLYRSLPSCEAHYFAHCYPLQVKVALWQDRVGDGLNLARTAAEQARARYGDVSLRAVQAQRTFMRLLFTVPSLENVREAYGMVTSILEVLENCAGPITRAKCHIEVGCCLLSASAVMDVVGEAARHFRAAGQLLPASLRSSSGAWLYLQPSLGLVRCRQLDQKSGLVPLKALVTDAMYFSRVVTPADYCTEYLWELGMELAAARHYAESTHILTAAYRMAKRTQRTQLDVDRLRSDAVSAYSVCDPEKYAAYCNAISERARVA
;
A
#
# COMPACT_ATOMS: atom_id res chain seq x y z
N MET A 1 -7.34 -5.24 -18.96
CA MET A 1 -6.05 -4.59 -19.24
C MET A 1 -4.85 -5.50 -18.96
N ASP A 2 -5.04 -6.75 -18.51
CA ASP A 2 -3.99 -7.48 -17.81
C ASP A 2 -3.09 -8.34 -18.68
N ARG A 3 -3.51 -8.73 -19.89
CA ARG A 3 -2.75 -9.70 -20.69
C ARG A 3 -1.30 -9.28 -20.98
N VAL A 4 -1.03 -7.98 -21.19
CA VAL A 4 0.33 -7.48 -21.45
C VAL A 4 1.19 -7.46 -20.17
N TYR A 5 0.62 -6.99 -19.06
CA TYR A 5 1.31 -7.00 -17.76
C TYR A 5 1.64 -8.43 -17.32
N ILE A 6 0.68 -9.34 -17.42
CA ILE A 6 0.86 -10.78 -17.13
C ILE A 6 1.93 -11.39 -18.03
N LYS A 7 1.92 -11.08 -19.33
CA LYS A 7 2.98 -11.51 -20.27
C LYS A 7 4.36 -10.93 -19.91
N CYS A 8 4.43 -9.71 -19.37
CA CYS A 8 5.71 -9.18 -18.89
C CYS A 8 6.18 -9.89 -17.62
N CYS A 9 5.26 -10.28 -16.73
CA CYS A 9 5.56 -11.05 -15.52
C CYS A 9 6.18 -12.42 -15.82
N SER A 10 5.87 -13.03 -16.99
CA SER A 10 6.45 -14.33 -17.36
C SER A 10 7.95 -14.30 -17.62
N THR A 11 8.50 -13.10 -17.83
CA THR A 11 9.92 -12.88 -18.10
C THR A 11 10.60 -12.14 -16.93
N PHE A 12 10.08 -12.30 -15.71
CA PHE A 12 10.61 -11.75 -14.47
C PHE A 12 12.12 -12.03 -14.31
N SER A 13 12.90 -11.02 -13.93
CA SER A 13 14.36 -11.15 -13.79
C SER A 13 14.77 -11.29 -12.34
N LEU A 14 15.41 -12.41 -12.00
CA LEU A 14 16.02 -12.62 -10.67
C LEU A 14 17.26 -11.74 -10.43
N ALA A 15 17.82 -11.16 -11.49
CA ALA A 15 18.99 -10.28 -11.40
C ALA A 15 18.65 -8.82 -11.08
N ALA A 16 17.36 -8.45 -11.17
CA ALA A 16 16.87 -7.13 -10.83
C ALA A 16 16.10 -7.16 -9.50
N THR A 17 15.97 -6.00 -8.87
CA THR A 17 15.25 -5.84 -7.60
C THR A 17 13.84 -6.41 -7.69
N ASN A 18 13.47 -7.25 -6.71
CA ASN A 18 12.11 -7.71 -6.53
C ASN A 18 11.33 -6.68 -5.68
N TRP A 19 10.80 -5.66 -6.34
CA TRP A 19 10.06 -4.58 -5.68
C TRP A 19 8.81 -5.07 -4.93
N ASN A 20 8.15 -6.10 -5.44
CA ASN A 20 6.99 -6.70 -4.78
C ASN A 20 7.40 -7.39 -3.48
N GLU A 21 8.44 -8.23 -3.48
CA GLU A 21 8.93 -8.85 -2.24
C GLU A 21 9.33 -7.80 -1.19
N ALA A 22 10.12 -6.78 -1.56
CA ALA A 22 10.54 -5.74 -0.64
C ALA A 22 9.36 -4.99 -0.01
N TYR A 23 8.32 -4.71 -0.80
CA TYR A 23 7.11 -4.02 -0.35
C TYR A 23 6.22 -4.92 0.50
N GLN A 24 5.97 -6.17 0.09
CA GLN A 24 5.12 -7.09 0.83
C GLN A 24 5.74 -7.49 2.16
N LEU A 25 7.06 -7.73 2.22
CA LEU A 25 7.75 -7.98 3.49
C LEU A 25 7.66 -6.78 4.43
N ALA A 26 7.73 -5.55 3.91
CA ALA A 26 7.50 -4.36 4.71
C ALA A 26 6.05 -4.30 5.21
N LEU A 27 5.06 -4.63 4.38
CA LEU A 27 3.64 -4.63 4.75
C LEU A 27 3.32 -5.67 5.84
N GLU A 28 3.96 -6.83 5.78
CA GLU A 28 3.82 -7.96 6.71
C GLU A 28 4.59 -7.78 8.04
N MET A 29 5.38 -6.71 8.19
CA MET A 29 6.03 -6.38 9.47
C MET A 29 4.97 -6.24 10.59
N GLY A 30 5.35 -6.68 11.80
CA GLY A 30 4.49 -6.58 12.96
C GLY A 30 4.02 -5.14 13.23
N ASP A 31 2.79 -5.01 13.72
CA ASP A 31 2.17 -3.74 14.09
C ASP A 31 1.40 -3.83 15.40
N SER A 32 1.83 -4.69 16.33
CA SER A 32 1.18 -4.87 17.64
C SER A 32 1.38 -3.68 18.57
N THR A 33 2.43 -2.88 18.37
CA THR A 33 2.71 -1.67 19.16
C THR A 33 2.82 -0.45 18.23
N MET A 34 2.64 0.75 18.81
CA MET A 34 2.81 2.02 18.09
C MET A 34 4.21 2.14 17.45
N GLN A 35 5.25 1.68 18.16
CA GLN A 35 6.63 1.71 17.67
C GLN A 35 6.82 0.81 16.45
N LEU A 36 6.30 -0.43 16.50
CA LEU A 36 6.37 -1.37 15.39
C LEU A 36 5.55 -0.88 14.19
N ALA A 37 4.35 -0.33 14.43
CA ALA A 37 3.52 0.26 13.39
C ALA A 37 4.21 1.45 12.70
N THR A 38 4.90 2.30 13.46
CA THR A 38 5.67 3.43 12.93
C THR A 38 6.88 2.95 12.13
N ALA A 39 7.63 1.97 12.65
CA ALA A 39 8.76 1.37 11.94
C ALA A 39 8.34 0.71 10.62
N ARG A 40 7.18 0.03 10.61
CA ARG A 40 6.55 -0.50 9.41
C ARG A 40 6.24 0.61 8.40
N GLN A 41 5.60 1.68 8.85
CA GLN A 41 5.26 2.81 7.98
C GLN A 41 6.51 3.43 7.34
N ASP A 42 7.58 3.61 8.12
CA ASP A 42 8.84 4.13 7.63
C ASP A 42 9.49 3.20 6.62
N LYS A 43 9.46 1.88 6.86
CA LYS A 43 9.98 0.90 5.90
C LYS A 43 9.19 0.93 4.59
N LEU A 44 7.87 0.96 4.65
CA LEU A 44 7.00 1.07 3.48
C LEU A 44 7.32 2.33 2.67
N ARG A 45 7.42 3.50 3.32
CA ARG A 45 7.80 4.77 2.68
C ARG A 45 9.17 4.70 2.03
N ARG A 46 10.15 4.06 2.66
CA ARG A 46 11.50 3.89 2.09
C ARG A 46 11.47 3.04 0.82
N VAL A 47 10.76 1.90 0.83
CA VAL A 47 10.63 1.01 -0.33
C VAL A 47 9.88 1.70 -1.46
N GLU A 48 8.75 2.33 -1.16
CA GLU A 48 7.94 3.05 -2.14
C GLU A 48 8.73 4.19 -2.78
N LYS A 49 9.45 5.00 -1.99
CA LYS A 49 10.31 6.08 -2.51
C LYS A 49 11.40 5.53 -3.45
N ALA A 50 12.06 4.44 -3.07
CA ALA A 50 13.10 3.83 -3.91
C ALA A 50 12.53 3.28 -5.23
N PHE A 51 11.33 2.67 -5.18
CA PHE A 51 10.62 2.24 -6.38
C PHE A 51 10.21 3.44 -7.26
N GLU A 52 9.68 4.51 -6.66
CA GLU A 52 9.29 5.73 -7.37
C GLU A 52 10.48 6.39 -8.05
N GLU A 53 11.65 6.42 -7.43
CA GLU A 53 12.88 6.94 -8.03
C GLU A 53 13.27 6.16 -9.30
N GLU A 54 13.24 4.81 -9.26
CA GLU A 54 13.50 3.97 -10.44
C GLU A 54 12.39 4.16 -11.51
N ALA A 55 11.13 4.16 -11.09
CA ALA A 55 9.98 4.30 -11.97
C ALA A 55 9.94 5.67 -12.67
N VAL A 56 10.27 6.75 -11.95
CA VAL A 56 10.32 8.10 -12.50
C VAL A 56 11.41 8.21 -13.56
N GLN A 57 12.59 7.64 -13.34
CA GLN A 57 13.64 7.64 -14.35
C GLN A 57 13.18 6.96 -15.65
N GLY A 58 12.53 5.79 -15.54
CA GLY A 58 11.94 5.10 -16.69
C GLY A 58 10.85 5.93 -17.38
N ALA A 59 9.90 6.47 -16.61
CA ALA A 59 8.79 7.26 -17.14
C ALA A 59 9.27 8.55 -17.85
N VAL A 60 10.26 9.25 -17.29
CA VAL A 60 10.85 10.44 -17.93
C VAL A 60 11.46 10.07 -19.28
N ARG A 61 12.31 9.02 -19.33
CA ARG A 61 12.92 8.56 -20.59
C ARG A 61 11.87 8.19 -21.65
N ILE A 62 10.80 7.51 -21.24
CA ILE A 62 9.68 7.13 -22.13
C ILE A 62 9.01 8.39 -22.70
N VAL A 63 8.63 9.34 -21.84
CA VAL A 63 7.87 10.53 -22.25
C VAL A 63 8.72 11.47 -23.12
N THR A 64 10.02 11.59 -22.84
CA THR A 64 10.94 12.40 -23.67
C THR A 64 11.39 11.70 -24.94
N MET A 65 10.97 10.45 -25.18
CA MET A 65 11.43 9.63 -26.30
C MET A 65 12.97 9.53 -26.34
N ASP A 66 13.59 9.35 -25.16
CA ASP A 66 15.04 9.21 -25.03
C ASP A 66 15.53 8.03 -25.87
N PRO A 67 16.69 8.12 -26.56
CA PRO A 67 17.26 6.99 -27.31
C PRO A 67 17.48 5.73 -26.46
N ASN A 68 17.70 5.91 -25.16
CA ASN A 68 17.85 4.84 -24.17
C ASN A 68 16.55 4.56 -23.40
N ALA A 69 15.40 4.97 -23.93
CA ALA A 69 14.12 4.63 -23.34
C ALA A 69 13.92 3.10 -23.31
N PRO A 70 13.23 2.59 -22.27
CA PRO A 70 12.84 1.18 -22.20
C PRO A 70 12.20 0.70 -23.49
N ARG A 71 12.45 -0.56 -23.88
CA ARG A 71 11.87 -1.11 -25.11
C ARG A 71 10.35 -1.25 -24.96
N SER A 72 9.62 -0.92 -26.02
CA SER A 72 8.16 -1.05 -26.06
C SER A 72 7.75 -2.53 -26.13
N VAL A 73 6.74 -2.92 -25.36
CA VAL A 73 6.22 -4.28 -25.28
C VAL A 73 4.70 -4.24 -25.08
N PRO A 74 3.84 -4.38 -26.12
CA PRO A 74 3.99 -4.05 -27.55
C PRO A 74 3.79 -2.54 -27.83
N LYS A 75 4.26 -2.06 -29.00
CA LYS A 75 4.32 -0.62 -29.33
C LYS A 75 2.94 0.03 -29.47
N GLU A 76 1.97 -0.70 -30.01
CA GLU A 76 0.61 -0.24 -30.29
C GLU A 76 -0.16 0.10 -29.01
N LEU A 77 0.19 -0.57 -27.90
CA LEU A 77 -0.45 -0.40 -26.60
C LEU A 77 0.31 0.58 -25.70
N LEU A 78 1.36 1.25 -26.20
CA LEU A 78 2.19 2.19 -25.46
C LEU A 78 2.65 1.64 -24.10
N CYS A 79 3.01 0.36 -24.10
CA CYS A 79 3.50 -0.37 -22.96
C CYS A 79 5.01 -0.54 -23.09
N TYR A 80 5.73 -0.52 -21.98
CA TYR A 80 7.18 -0.62 -21.93
C TYR A 80 7.60 -1.44 -20.73
N ARG A 81 8.81 -1.98 -20.80
CA ARG A 81 9.40 -2.72 -19.70
C ARG A 81 10.84 -2.29 -19.48
N ASP A 82 11.17 -2.02 -18.23
CA ASP A 82 12.56 -1.84 -17.77
C ASP A 82 12.78 -2.71 -16.53
N LYS A 83 13.75 -3.64 -16.58
CA LYS A 83 14.02 -4.59 -15.49
C LYS A 83 12.73 -5.30 -15.01
N ASN A 84 12.38 -5.14 -13.73
CA ASN A 84 11.17 -5.66 -13.09
C ASN A 84 10.08 -4.61 -12.92
N VAL A 85 10.06 -3.57 -13.77
CA VAL A 85 9.02 -2.54 -13.80
C VAL A 85 8.35 -2.52 -15.17
N PHE A 86 7.01 -2.60 -15.15
CA PHE A 86 6.13 -2.43 -16.29
C PHE A 86 5.62 -1.00 -16.33
N TYR A 87 5.67 -0.37 -17.49
CA TYR A 87 5.14 0.97 -17.73
C TYR A 87 4.03 0.93 -18.76
N ARG A 88 3.01 1.76 -18.55
CA ARG A 88 1.95 1.99 -19.53
C ARG A 88 1.61 3.46 -19.61
N ILE A 89 1.66 4.01 -20.81
CA ILE A 89 1.12 5.34 -21.07
C ILE A 89 -0.41 5.21 -21.16
N LEU A 90 -1.09 6.06 -20.40
CA LEU A 90 -2.53 6.03 -20.29
C LEU A 90 -3.17 7.09 -21.19
N PRO A 91 -4.42 6.87 -21.65
CA PRO A 91 -5.12 7.85 -22.47
C PRO A 91 -5.41 9.15 -21.71
N ASP A 92 -5.57 9.05 -20.38
CA ASP A 92 -5.91 10.17 -19.52
C ASP A 92 -5.43 9.95 -18.08
N GLY A 93 -5.40 11.04 -17.29
CA GLY A 93 -4.94 11.01 -15.91
C GLY A 93 -5.93 10.42 -14.89
N ARG A 94 -7.20 10.20 -15.26
CA ARG A 94 -8.23 9.55 -14.41
C ARG A 94 -8.00 8.05 -14.39
N SER A 95 -7.81 7.44 -15.57
CA SER A 95 -7.59 6.01 -15.77
C SER A 95 -6.53 5.42 -14.82
N GLY A 96 -5.36 6.05 -14.75
CA GLY A 96 -4.26 5.56 -13.89
C GLY A 96 -4.56 5.66 -12.40
N ARG A 97 -5.22 6.75 -11.99
CA ARG A 97 -5.62 6.92 -10.59
C ARG A 97 -6.71 5.95 -10.19
N SER A 98 -7.62 5.60 -11.10
CA SER A 98 -8.67 4.60 -10.84
C SER A 98 -8.09 3.20 -10.68
N ILE A 99 -7.12 2.80 -11.51
CA ILE A 99 -6.42 1.51 -11.37
C ILE A 99 -5.71 1.42 -10.02
N VAL A 100 -4.94 2.46 -9.67
CA VAL A 100 -4.26 2.52 -8.36
C VAL A 100 -5.26 2.46 -7.21
N ALA A 101 -6.36 3.20 -7.29
CA ALA A 101 -7.39 3.22 -6.25
C ALA A 101 -8.06 1.85 -6.06
N ALA A 102 -8.38 1.16 -7.16
CA ALA A 102 -8.97 -0.17 -7.11
C ALA A 102 -8.02 -1.16 -6.44
N LEU A 103 -6.79 -1.28 -6.93
CA LEU A 103 -5.79 -2.18 -6.33
C LEU A 103 -5.47 -1.80 -4.87
N ARG A 104 -5.42 -0.50 -4.54
CA ARG A 104 -5.23 -0.04 -3.16
C ARG A 104 -6.38 -0.45 -2.25
N GLY A 105 -7.61 -0.50 -2.78
CA GLY A 105 -8.79 -1.00 -2.05
C GLY A 105 -8.58 -2.42 -1.51
N VAL A 106 -7.91 -3.30 -2.27
CA VAL A 106 -7.59 -4.68 -1.85
C VAL A 106 -6.67 -4.68 -0.61
N LEU A 107 -5.70 -3.76 -0.55
CA LEU A 107 -4.83 -3.63 0.63
C LEU A 107 -5.56 -2.94 1.78
N GLN A 108 -6.41 -1.97 1.47
CA GLN A 108 -7.16 -1.17 2.45
C GLN A 108 -8.21 -1.99 3.19
N SER A 109 -8.81 -3.00 2.53
CA SER A 109 -9.69 -3.99 3.17
C SER A 109 -8.96 -4.92 4.14
N ARG A 110 -7.62 -4.88 4.17
CA ARG A 110 -6.76 -5.74 5.00
C ARG A 110 -6.95 -7.22 4.71
N SER A 111 -7.15 -7.55 3.44
CA SER A 111 -7.22 -8.94 2.99
C SER A 111 -6.07 -9.78 3.55
N ALA A 112 -6.39 -10.95 4.10
CA ALA A 112 -5.39 -11.89 4.62
C ALA A 112 -4.80 -12.80 3.51
N LEU A 113 -5.45 -12.82 2.35
CA LEU A 113 -5.15 -13.70 1.23
C LEU A 113 -4.56 -12.97 0.03
N LEU A 114 -5.21 -11.88 -0.37
CA LEU A 114 -4.97 -11.19 -1.62
C LEU A 114 -3.91 -10.09 -1.46
N THR A 115 -3.08 -9.97 -2.47
CA THR A 115 -2.10 -8.90 -2.58
C THR A 115 -2.17 -8.24 -3.96
N VAL A 116 -1.45 -7.16 -4.14
CA VAL A 116 -1.41 -6.38 -5.40
C VAL A 116 0.02 -6.00 -5.74
N PRO A 117 0.34 -5.80 -7.03
CA PRO A 117 1.65 -5.29 -7.42
C PRO A 117 1.87 -3.86 -6.91
N LEU A 118 3.09 -3.57 -6.47
CA LEU A 118 3.52 -2.21 -6.13
C LEU A 118 3.33 -1.31 -7.36
N THR A 119 2.46 -0.30 -7.22
CA THR A 119 2.00 0.50 -8.35
C THR A 119 2.02 2.00 -8.02
N SER A 120 2.54 2.80 -8.96
CA SER A 120 2.52 4.26 -8.89
C SER A 120 1.97 4.85 -10.18
N ALA A 121 1.12 5.88 -10.05
CA ALA A 121 0.66 6.68 -11.17
C ALA A 121 1.51 7.96 -11.24
N ILE A 122 2.24 8.14 -12.34
CA ILE A 122 3.17 9.24 -12.57
C ILE A 122 2.57 10.16 -13.62
N ILE A 123 2.68 11.48 -13.44
CA ILE A 123 2.41 12.46 -14.49
C ILE A 123 3.68 13.23 -14.75
N TYR A 124 4.13 13.26 -16.00
CA TYR A 124 5.26 14.06 -16.42
C TYR A 124 4.94 14.77 -17.73
N ARG A 125 5.12 16.10 -17.77
CA ARG A 125 4.74 16.96 -18.90
C ARG A 125 3.30 16.73 -19.38
N GLY A 126 2.37 16.52 -18.44
CA GLY A 126 0.95 16.25 -18.73
C GLY A 126 0.64 14.83 -19.25
N THR A 127 1.65 14.01 -19.56
CA THR A 127 1.49 12.61 -19.95
C THR A 127 1.37 11.71 -18.72
N PRO A 128 0.27 10.95 -18.57
CA PRO A 128 0.10 10.00 -17.48
C PRO A 128 0.75 8.65 -17.80
N VAL A 129 1.57 8.14 -16.87
CA VAL A 129 2.26 6.86 -16.95
C VAL A 129 1.95 6.03 -15.70
N LEU A 130 1.43 4.83 -15.89
CA LEU A 130 1.29 3.83 -14.83
C LEU A 130 2.59 3.03 -14.75
N ALA A 131 3.20 2.92 -13.58
CA ALA A 131 4.34 2.06 -13.30
C ALA A 131 3.94 0.96 -12.32
N GLN A 132 4.14 -0.31 -12.69
CA GLN A 132 3.80 -1.48 -11.88
C GLN A 132 5.03 -2.38 -11.73
N ALA A 133 5.37 -2.76 -10.49
CA ALA A 133 6.35 -3.80 -10.24
C ALA A 133 5.83 -5.15 -10.75
N LEU A 134 6.65 -5.87 -11.51
CA LEU A 134 6.29 -7.19 -12.03
C LEU A 134 6.11 -8.20 -10.89
N ALA A 135 4.98 -8.89 -10.87
CA ALA A 135 4.75 -10.02 -9.98
C ALA A 135 5.57 -11.24 -10.46
N PRO A 136 6.10 -12.08 -9.55
CA PRO A 136 6.87 -13.26 -9.93
C PRO A 136 5.94 -14.40 -10.35
N LEU A 137 5.26 -14.29 -11.49
CA LEU A 137 4.21 -15.25 -11.92
C LEU A 137 4.72 -16.50 -12.65
N GLY A 138 6.02 -16.59 -12.94
CA GLY A 138 6.60 -17.70 -13.70
C GLY A 138 6.28 -17.67 -15.19
N ALA A 139 6.93 -18.55 -15.97
CA ALA A 139 6.83 -18.54 -17.44
C ALA A 139 5.40 -18.76 -17.96
N GLU A 140 4.60 -19.52 -17.22
CA GLU A 140 3.18 -19.79 -17.50
C GLU A 140 2.34 -19.35 -16.30
N PRO A 141 1.90 -18.08 -16.26
CA PRO A 141 1.11 -17.56 -15.16
C PRO A 141 -0.20 -18.33 -14.93
N MET A 142 -0.36 -18.87 -13.73
CA MET A 142 -1.58 -19.60 -13.33
C MET A 142 -2.63 -18.64 -12.79
N LYS A 143 -3.71 -18.42 -13.57
CA LYS A 143 -4.91 -17.72 -13.09
C LYS A 143 -5.70 -18.67 -12.18
N ILE A 144 -6.06 -18.21 -10.98
CA ILE A 144 -6.79 -19.01 -9.98
C ILE A 144 -8.19 -18.45 -9.67
N TYR A 145 -8.51 -17.25 -10.14
CA TYR A 145 -9.85 -16.66 -10.02
C TYR A 145 -10.07 -15.61 -11.12
N GLY A 146 -11.32 -15.47 -11.56
CA GLY A 146 -11.75 -14.59 -12.63
C GLY A 146 -12.18 -15.36 -13.89
N ASP A 147 -12.45 -14.62 -14.97
CA ASP A 147 -12.96 -15.20 -16.21
C ASP A 147 -12.04 -16.29 -16.78
N GLY A 148 -12.63 -17.45 -17.08
CA GLY A 148 -11.95 -18.65 -17.55
C GLY A 148 -11.14 -19.44 -16.52
N ALA A 149 -11.26 -19.15 -15.21
CA ALA A 149 -10.64 -19.94 -14.14
C ALA A 149 -11.68 -20.77 -13.36
N GLU A 150 -11.27 -21.90 -12.80
CA GLU A 150 -12.12 -22.65 -11.87
C GLU A 150 -12.40 -21.82 -10.60
N PRO A 151 -13.60 -21.92 -9.99
CA PRO A 151 -13.94 -21.16 -8.80
C PRO A 151 -13.05 -21.53 -7.61
N ASN A 152 -12.19 -20.59 -7.20
CA ASN A 152 -11.48 -20.71 -5.94
C ASN A 152 -12.35 -20.17 -4.79
N LEU A 153 -12.80 -21.07 -3.92
CA LEU A 153 -13.70 -20.75 -2.79
C LEU A 153 -13.10 -19.75 -1.80
N GLU A 154 -11.79 -19.84 -1.57
CA GLU A 154 -11.06 -18.96 -0.65
C GLU A 154 -11.06 -17.52 -1.17
N VAL A 155 -10.77 -17.34 -2.46
CA VAL A 155 -10.80 -16.04 -3.12
C VAL A 155 -12.23 -15.49 -3.21
N ALA A 156 -13.22 -16.33 -3.47
CA ALA A 156 -14.62 -15.92 -3.51
C ALA A 156 -15.09 -15.36 -2.15
N ALA A 157 -14.78 -16.06 -1.05
CA ALA A 157 -15.10 -15.58 0.29
C ALA A 157 -14.37 -14.27 0.62
N GLU A 158 -13.12 -14.15 0.20
CA GLU A 158 -12.33 -12.93 0.43
C GLU A 158 -12.90 -11.73 -0.34
N VAL A 159 -13.44 -11.92 -1.55
CA VAL A 159 -14.13 -10.88 -2.32
C VAL A 159 -15.29 -10.27 -1.54
N GLU A 160 -16.10 -11.10 -0.90
CA GLU A 160 -17.22 -10.60 -0.10
C GLU A 160 -16.76 -9.91 1.20
N ILE A 161 -15.69 -10.41 1.83
CA ILE A 161 -15.05 -9.76 2.99
C ILE A 161 -14.55 -8.36 2.63
N MET A 162 -13.92 -8.22 1.46
CA MET A 162 -13.44 -6.94 0.98
C MET A 162 -14.59 -5.95 0.79
N ALA A 163 -15.72 -6.39 0.24
CA ALA A 163 -16.89 -5.54 0.04
C ALA A 163 -17.46 -5.03 1.38
N ASP A 164 -17.58 -5.91 2.37
CA ASP A 164 -17.99 -5.55 3.73
C ASP A 164 -17.02 -4.53 4.36
N ALA A 165 -15.71 -4.82 4.30
CA ALA A 165 -14.67 -3.99 4.87
C ALA A 165 -14.60 -2.60 4.24
N LEU A 166 -14.78 -2.49 2.92
CA LEU A 166 -14.77 -1.22 2.19
C LEU A 166 -16.13 -0.51 2.17
N ARG A 167 -17.18 -1.14 2.72
CA ARG A 167 -18.56 -0.66 2.65
C ARG A 167 -19.00 -0.39 1.20
N THR A 168 -18.56 -1.24 0.27
CA THR A 168 -18.88 -1.15 -1.15
C THR A 168 -19.89 -2.23 -1.52
N PRO A 169 -20.99 -1.92 -2.22
CA PRO A 169 -21.83 -2.96 -2.79
C PRO A 169 -21.04 -3.78 -3.80
N LEU A 170 -21.30 -5.10 -3.84
CA LEU A 170 -20.76 -5.94 -4.90
C LEU A 170 -21.45 -5.58 -6.23
N PRO A 171 -20.69 -5.45 -7.33
CA PRO A 171 -21.29 -5.25 -8.64
C PRO A 171 -21.99 -6.53 -9.12
N ASP A 172 -22.99 -6.38 -9.99
CA ASP A 172 -23.70 -7.51 -10.62
C ASP A 172 -22.74 -8.45 -11.36
N GLU A 173 -21.75 -7.88 -12.05
CA GLU A 173 -20.66 -8.61 -12.69
C GLU A 173 -19.34 -8.38 -11.94
N ILE A 174 -18.88 -9.40 -11.21
CA ILE A 174 -17.60 -9.37 -10.51
C ILE A 174 -16.46 -9.62 -11.51
N LEU A 175 -15.68 -8.58 -11.76
CA LEU A 175 -14.41 -8.66 -12.47
C LEU A 175 -13.29 -8.64 -11.45
N CYS A 176 -12.69 -9.80 -11.15
CA CYS A 176 -11.51 -9.90 -10.30
C CYS A 176 -10.57 -10.95 -10.88
N GLU A 177 -9.39 -10.54 -11.33
CA GLU A 177 -8.39 -11.47 -11.86
C GLU A 177 -7.30 -11.70 -10.82
N VAL A 178 -7.15 -12.96 -10.38
CA VAL A 178 -6.16 -13.36 -9.38
C VAL A 178 -5.22 -14.41 -9.95
N TYR A 179 -3.92 -14.16 -9.80
CA TYR A 179 -2.86 -15.05 -10.26
C TYR A 179 -2.00 -15.54 -9.09
N ARG A 180 -1.60 -16.80 -9.15
CA ARG A 180 -0.69 -17.39 -8.16
C ARG A 180 0.75 -16.97 -8.47
N GLY A 181 1.42 -16.34 -7.50
CA GLY A 181 2.84 -16.02 -7.56
C GLY A 181 3.73 -17.20 -7.16
N LEU A 182 4.96 -17.21 -7.69
CA LEU A 182 6.05 -18.11 -7.29
C LEU A 182 6.53 -17.87 -5.85
N ASP A 183 6.14 -16.74 -5.25
CA ASP A 183 6.38 -16.40 -3.85
C ASP A 183 5.27 -16.90 -2.90
N GLY A 184 4.27 -17.61 -3.44
CA GLY A 184 3.15 -18.15 -2.68
C GLY A 184 2.04 -17.13 -2.39
N ARG A 185 2.14 -15.90 -2.90
CA ARG A 185 1.09 -14.88 -2.77
C ARG A 185 0.09 -14.93 -3.92
N MET A 186 -1.11 -14.42 -3.69
CA MET A 186 -2.18 -14.32 -4.68
C MET A 186 -2.30 -12.88 -5.16
N TYR A 187 -1.84 -12.60 -6.38
CA TYR A 187 -1.79 -11.24 -6.93
C TYR A 187 -3.09 -10.92 -7.67
N VAL A 188 -3.82 -9.93 -7.17
CA VAL A 188 -4.90 -9.26 -7.88
C VAL A 188 -4.27 -8.28 -8.87
N THR A 189 -4.55 -8.46 -10.15
CA THR A 189 -4.01 -7.61 -11.21
C THR A 189 -5.04 -6.62 -11.74
N ASN A 190 -6.32 -6.95 -11.60
CA ASN A 190 -7.45 -6.08 -11.90
C ASN A 190 -8.65 -6.48 -11.04
N THR A 191 -9.39 -5.48 -10.55
CA THR A 191 -10.63 -5.72 -9.82
C THR A 191 -11.60 -4.55 -9.92
N ASN A 192 -12.90 -4.84 -10.02
CA ASN A 192 -13.99 -3.87 -9.86
C ASN A 192 -14.73 -3.99 -8.52
N VAL A 193 -14.40 -5.00 -7.70
CA VAL A 193 -15.00 -5.23 -6.36
C VAL A 193 -14.75 -4.04 -5.45
N THR A 194 -13.58 -3.45 -5.58
CA THR A 194 -13.14 -2.28 -4.83
C THR A 194 -13.49 -0.99 -5.58
N THR A 195 -14.56 -0.99 -6.37
CA THR A 195 -15.08 0.19 -7.09
C THR A 195 -16.59 0.19 -6.98
N ILE A 196 -17.20 1.35 -7.10
CA ILE A 196 -18.66 1.48 -7.05
C ILE A 196 -19.12 1.76 -8.47
N ALA A 197 -19.92 0.84 -9.01
CA ALA A 197 -20.63 1.05 -10.25
C ALA A 197 -21.61 2.22 -10.05
N LEU A 198 -21.58 3.19 -10.96
CA LEU A 198 -22.59 4.23 -11.02
C LEU A 198 -23.72 3.64 -11.85
N ASP A 199 -24.65 2.94 -11.19
CA ASP A 199 -25.92 2.62 -11.82
C ASP A 199 -26.62 3.96 -12.12
N ASP A 200 -26.94 4.18 -13.39
CA ASP A 200 -27.66 5.34 -13.90
C ASP A 200 -27.06 6.74 -13.63
N SER A 201 -26.24 7.24 -14.55
CA SER A 201 -26.53 8.53 -15.21
C SER A 201 -25.47 8.90 -16.24
N MET A 202 -25.96 9.45 -17.35
CA MET A 202 -25.20 9.99 -18.48
C MET A 202 -24.26 11.18 -18.14
N LEU A 203 -23.94 11.44 -16.87
CA LEU A 203 -23.26 12.66 -16.42
C LEU A 203 -21.87 12.44 -15.80
N ILE A 204 -21.50 11.23 -15.36
CA ILE A 204 -20.16 10.96 -14.78
C ILE A 204 -19.60 9.66 -15.35
N GLY A 205 -18.90 9.74 -16.48
CA GLY A 205 -18.32 8.58 -17.18
C GLY A 205 -17.08 7.98 -16.51
N GLY A 206 -17.19 7.47 -15.28
CA GLY A 206 -16.17 6.61 -14.69
C GLY A 206 -16.36 6.31 -13.19
N PRO A 207 -15.84 5.17 -12.70
CA PRO A 207 -15.95 4.76 -11.30
C PRO A 207 -15.31 5.81 -10.37
N LEU A 208 -16.01 6.14 -9.29
CA LEU A 208 -15.55 7.10 -8.27
C LEU A 208 -14.43 6.48 -7.42
N LYS A 209 -13.46 7.29 -7.00
CA LYS A 209 -12.38 6.91 -6.06
C LYS A 209 -12.87 6.78 -4.61
N ARG A 210 -14.10 6.33 -4.44
CA ARG A 210 -14.86 6.34 -3.19
C ARG A 210 -14.43 5.26 -2.16
N PRO A 211 -13.88 4.09 -2.51
CA PRO A 211 -13.52 3.07 -1.51
C PRO A 211 -12.51 3.58 -0.47
N GLU A 212 -11.55 4.39 -0.91
CA GLU A 212 -10.59 5.03 -0.01
C GLU A 212 -11.27 5.91 1.02
N MET A 213 -12.29 6.64 0.60
CA MET A 213 -13.03 7.60 1.42
C MET A 213 -13.98 6.85 2.37
N LEU A 214 -14.65 5.80 1.87
CA LEU A 214 -15.54 4.93 2.64
C LEU A 214 -14.83 4.24 3.81
N ALA A 215 -13.63 3.72 3.57
CA ALA A 215 -12.86 3.05 4.61
C ALA A 215 -12.04 4.02 5.48
N LEU A 216 -12.06 5.33 5.21
CA LEU A 216 -11.43 6.36 6.06
C LEU A 216 -12.42 7.22 6.83
N CYS A 217 -13.64 7.39 6.35
CA CYS A 217 -14.59 8.32 6.93
C CYS A 217 -15.99 7.69 7.06
N PRO A 218 -16.49 7.48 8.29
CA PRO A 218 -17.81 6.87 8.50
C PRO A 218 -18.97 7.72 7.94
N CYS A 219 -18.76 9.02 7.74
CA CYS A 219 -19.73 9.93 7.13
C CYS A 219 -19.91 9.71 5.63
N VAL A 220 -19.02 8.97 4.97
CA VAL A 220 -19.10 8.72 3.52
C VAL A 220 -20.08 7.59 3.26
N THR A 221 -21.05 7.84 2.40
CA THR A 221 -22.05 6.85 1.94
C THR A 221 -21.57 6.17 0.66
N ALA A 222 -22.02 4.93 0.42
CA ALA A 222 -21.59 4.16 -0.74
C ALA A 222 -22.10 4.74 -2.08
N THR A 223 -23.28 5.37 -2.10
CA THR A 223 -23.92 5.85 -3.33
C THR A 223 -23.49 7.27 -3.71
N CYS A 224 -23.46 7.56 -5.01
CA CYS A 224 -23.10 8.88 -5.55
C CYS A 224 -24.18 9.95 -5.34
N GLU A 225 -25.44 9.52 -5.28
CA GLU A 225 -26.63 10.37 -5.09
C GLU A 225 -26.52 11.22 -3.82
N ASP A 226 -25.75 10.75 -2.84
CA ASP A 226 -25.57 11.40 -1.56
C ASP A 226 -24.12 11.87 -1.31
N THR A 227 -23.47 12.42 -2.33
CA THR A 227 -22.12 12.98 -2.15
C THR A 227 -22.13 14.30 -1.38
N LEU A 228 -23.23 15.06 -1.44
CA LEU A 228 -23.35 16.37 -0.78
C LEU A 228 -24.06 16.32 0.58
N ASN A 229 -24.85 15.29 0.98
CA ASN A 229 -25.48 15.36 2.31
C ASN A 229 -24.45 15.24 3.45
N VAL A 230 -23.22 14.76 3.17
CA VAL A 230 -22.11 14.81 4.13
C VAL A 230 -21.84 16.23 4.63
N LEU A 231 -22.14 17.25 3.81
CA LEU A 231 -22.02 18.66 4.14
C LEU A 231 -23.04 19.13 5.19
N ARG A 232 -24.12 18.37 5.43
CA ARG A 232 -25.06 18.67 6.53
C ARG A 232 -24.45 18.37 7.91
N ASN A 233 -23.36 17.61 7.97
CA ASN A 233 -22.70 17.29 9.22
C ASN A 233 -21.90 18.50 9.74
N PRO A 234 -22.18 19.00 10.97
CA PRO A 234 -21.47 20.16 11.53
C PRO A 234 -19.96 19.98 11.63
N VAL A 235 -19.47 18.76 11.84
CA VAL A 235 -18.02 18.46 11.91
C VAL A 235 -17.34 18.70 10.57
N VAL A 236 -18.03 18.37 9.48
CA VAL A 236 -17.53 18.56 8.11
C VAL A 236 -17.49 20.05 7.76
N MET A 237 -18.55 20.78 8.09
CA MET A 237 -18.60 22.24 7.89
C MET A 237 -17.51 22.97 8.67
N GLU A 238 -17.27 22.57 9.91
CA GLU A 238 -16.21 23.13 10.73
C GLU A 238 -14.81 22.79 10.16
N ALA A 239 -14.61 21.58 9.64
CA ALA A 239 -13.36 21.22 8.96
C ALA A 239 -13.13 22.08 7.71
N LEU A 240 -14.17 22.36 6.93
CA LEU A 240 -14.11 23.27 5.79
C LEU A 240 -13.80 24.72 6.22
N ARG A 241 -14.42 25.20 7.30
CA ARG A 241 -14.13 26.53 7.84
C ARG A 241 -12.68 26.66 8.28
N ARG A 242 -12.10 25.62 8.90
CA ARG A 242 -10.68 25.60 9.31
C ARG A 242 -9.70 25.68 8.15
N VAL A 243 -10.11 25.41 6.91
CA VAL A 243 -9.26 25.66 5.73
C VAL A 243 -8.82 27.12 5.69
N LEU A 244 -9.70 28.05 6.08
CA LEU A 244 -9.39 29.49 6.07
C LEU A 244 -8.30 29.88 7.08
N ASN A 245 -8.10 29.08 8.13
CA ASN A 245 -7.05 29.29 9.13
C ASN A 245 -5.66 28.87 8.64
N THR A 246 -5.56 28.21 7.49
CA THR A 246 -4.28 27.82 6.89
C THR A 246 -3.68 28.97 6.08
N ALA A 247 -2.36 28.92 5.85
CA ALA A 247 -1.67 29.91 5.02
C ALA A 247 -2.33 30.01 3.63
N ALA A 248 -2.50 31.23 3.11
CA ALA A 248 -3.25 31.50 1.88
C ALA A 248 -2.81 30.64 0.69
N ASP A 249 -1.51 30.36 0.57
CA ASP A 249 -0.95 29.54 -0.51
C ASP A 249 -1.17 28.02 -0.34
N GLN A 250 -1.67 27.60 0.83
CA GLN A 250 -2.01 26.22 1.15
C GLN A 250 -3.52 25.96 1.21
N GLN A 251 -4.36 27.01 1.23
CA GLN A 251 -5.81 26.89 1.37
C GLN A 251 -6.45 25.98 0.32
N CYS A 252 -6.14 26.16 -0.98
CA CYS A 252 -6.70 25.30 -2.04
C CYS A 252 -6.24 23.84 -1.95
N ARG A 253 -5.04 23.59 -1.41
CA ARG A 253 -4.54 22.24 -1.16
C ARG A 253 -5.33 21.59 -0.02
N HIS A 254 -5.47 22.28 1.11
CA HIS A 254 -6.23 21.80 2.26
C HIS A 254 -7.71 21.63 1.94
N LEU A 255 -8.30 22.53 1.14
CA LEU A 255 -9.66 22.38 0.61
C LEU A 255 -9.80 21.05 -0.16
N SER A 256 -8.89 20.79 -1.10
CA SER A 256 -8.91 19.56 -1.90
C SER A 256 -8.75 18.30 -1.05
N GLU A 257 -7.83 18.32 -0.09
CA GLU A 257 -7.55 17.19 0.80
C GLU A 257 -8.74 16.92 1.75
N THR A 258 -9.32 17.98 2.31
CA THR A 258 -10.50 17.91 3.21
C THR A 258 -11.72 17.37 2.47
N LEU A 259 -12.03 17.92 1.29
CA LEU A 259 -13.17 17.44 0.49
C LEU A 259 -13.01 15.99 0.07
N HIS A 260 -11.82 15.58 -0.40
CA HIS A 260 -11.57 14.17 -0.71
C HIS A 260 -11.69 13.26 0.51
N PHE A 261 -11.21 13.68 1.69
CA PHE A 261 -11.35 12.89 2.92
C PHE A 261 -12.82 12.61 3.25
N TYR A 262 -13.69 13.60 3.04
CA TYR A 262 -15.13 13.49 3.29
C TYR A 262 -15.96 12.96 2.11
N GLY A 263 -15.35 12.37 1.09
CA GLY A 263 -16.14 11.79 0.00
C GLY A 263 -16.54 12.76 -1.11
N VAL A 264 -16.24 14.06 -0.97
CA VAL A 264 -16.79 15.10 -1.84
C VAL A 264 -15.94 15.26 -3.10
N ASN A 265 -16.56 14.97 -4.25
CA ASN A 265 -15.92 15.15 -5.54
C ASN A 265 -15.71 16.63 -5.84
N LEU A 266 -14.51 16.96 -6.33
CA LEU A 266 -14.16 18.34 -6.64
C LEU A 266 -14.89 18.91 -7.86
N CYS A 267 -15.65 18.12 -8.62
CA CYS A 267 -16.56 18.66 -9.64
C CYS A 267 -17.83 19.29 -9.02
N LEU A 268 -18.09 19.07 -7.72
CA LEU A 268 -19.26 19.58 -7.01
C LEU A 268 -18.95 20.83 -6.17
N LEU A 269 -17.85 21.53 -6.46
CA LEU A 269 -17.39 22.69 -5.69
C LEU A 269 -18.44 23.81 -5.57
N ARG A 270 -19.33 23.97 -6.54
CA ARG A 270 -20.44 24.91 -6.42
C ARG A 270 -21.39 24.55 -5.26
N GLY A 271 -21.82 23.29 -5.19
CA GLY A 271 -22.68 22.82 -4.10
C GLY A 271 -22.00 22.90 -2.73
N VAL A 272 -20.67 22.84 -2.68
CA VAL A 272 -19.91 23.08 -1.43
C VAL A 272 -20.04 24.53 -0.99
N VAL A 273 -19.94 25.50 -1.90
CA VAL A 273 -20.15 26.92 -1.61
C VAL A 273 -21.57 27.16 -1.11
N ASP A 274 -22.56 26.65 -1.83
CA ASP A 274 -23.97 26.86 -1.49
C ASP A 274 -24.30 26.31 -0.08
N ALA A 275 -23.84 25.10 0.24
CA ALA A 275 -24.04 24.50 1.55
C ALA A 275 -23.27 25.23 2.68
N PHE A 276 -22.08 25.75 2.38
CA PHE A 276 -21.31 26.52 3.35
C PHE A 276 -21.98 27.86 3.67
N ALA A 277 -22.51 28.53 2.63
CA ALA A 277 -23.23 29.78 2.75
C ALA A 277 -24.57 29.61 3.51
N GLU A 278 -25.32 28.53 3.23
CA GLU A 278 -26.53 28.16 3.97
C GLU A 278 -26.26 27.99 5.48
N ARG A 279 -25.10 27.44 5.85
CA ARG A 279 -24.74 27.16 7.24
C ARG A 279 -24.30 28.40 8.03
N TYR A 280 -23.54 29.28 7.41
CA TYR A 280 -22.84 30.40 8.08
C TYR A 280 -23.37 31.79 7.70
N GLY A 281 -24.27 31.87 6.71
CA GLY A 281 -24.88 33.10 6.21
C GLY A 281 -24.05 33.79 5.13
N ASP A 282 -24.69 34.12 4.00
CA ASP A 282 -24.04 34.66 2.79
C ASP A 282 -23.19 35.92 3.01
N ALA A 283 -23.58 36.77 3.97
CA ALA A 283 -22.90 38.03 4.26
C ALA A 283 -21.69 37.90 5.20
N ALA A 284 -21.40 36.69 5.70
CA ALA A 284 -20.27 36.48 6.59
C ALA A 284 -18.93 36.58 5.83
N TYR A 285 -17.95 37.27 6.40
CA TYR A 285 -16.59 37.39 5.85
C TYR A 285 -15.99 36.02 5.49
N ASP A 286 -16.15 35.04 6.38
CA ASP A 286 -15.68 33.68 6.17
C ASP A 286 -16.28 33.02 4.92
N VAL A 287 -17.54 33.33 4.58
CA VAL A 287 -18.21 32.79 3.39
C VAL A 287 -17.65 33.41 2.13
N GLN A 288 -17.47 34.74 2.07
CA GLN A 288 -16.83 35.40 0.94
C GLN A 288 -15.42 34.85 0.69
N HIS A 289 -14.59 34.81 1.74
CA HIS A 289 -13.22 34.31 1.65
C HIS A 289 -13.16 32.83 1.24
N PHE A 290 -14.07 32.00 1.75
CA PHE A 290 -14.19 30.60 1.32
C PHE A 290 -14.59 30.48 -0.16
N THR A 291 -15.53 31.29 -0.63
CA THR A 291 -15.96 31.31 -2.03
C THR A 291 -14.80 31.71 -2.95
N GLU A 292 -13.94 32.66 -2.56
CA GLU A 292 -12.73 33.02 -3.31
C GLU A 292 -11.73 31.86 -3.41
N VAL A 293 -11.49 31.14 -2.31
CA VAL A 293 -10.61 29.94 -2.29
C VAL A 293 -11.15 28.85 -3.22
N VAL A 294 -12.47 28.62 -3.19
CA VAL A 294 -13.14 27.65 -4.07
C VAL A 294 -13.04 28.10 -5.53
N ALA A 295 -13.30 29.37 -5.83
CA ALA A 295 -13.19 29.95 -7.16
C ALA A 295 -11.76 29.82 -7.73
N LEU A 296 -10.73 30.07 -6.91
CA LEU A 296 -9.33 29.88 -7.29
C LEU A 296 -9.05 28.42 -7.65
N GLU A 297 -9.50 27.47 -6.83
CA GLU A 297 -9.33 26.04 -7.10
C GLU A 297 -10.07 25.61 -8.37
N MET A 298 -11.27 26.14 -8.61
CA MET A 298 -12.05 25.86 -9.81
C MET A 298 -11.32 26.34 -11.07
N MET A 299 -10.83 27.59 -11.07
CA MET A 299 -10.03 28.14 -12.17
C MET A 299 -8.74 27.35 -12.40
N ALA A 300 -8.00 27.03 -11.34
CA ALA A 300 -6.73 26.30 -11.45
C ALA A 300 -6.92 24.91 -12.06
N ARG A 301 -8.00 24.21 -11.69
CA ARG A 301 -8.35 22.90 -12.25
C ARG A 301 -8.86 22.97 -13.68
N THR A 302 -9.60 24.01 -14.04
CA THR A 302 -9.99 24.25 -15.43
C THR A 302 -8.75 24.42 -16.31
N ILE A 303 -7.79 25.26 -15.92
CA ILE A 303 -6.52 25.45 -16.64
C ILE A 303 -5.77 24.12 -16.78
N LYS A 304 -5.64 23.36 -15.67
CA LYS A 304 -5.02 22.04 -15.67
C LYS A 304 -5.70 21.10 -16.68
N GLN A 305 -7.02 21.06 -16.71
CA GLN A 305 -7.77 20.15 -17.57
C GLN A 305 -7.62 20.51 -19.04
N GLU A 306 -7.67 21.78 -19.40
CA GLU A 306 -7.45 22.22 -20.79
C GLU A 306 -6.02 21.91 -21.24
N PHE A 307 -5.03 22.20 -20.40
CA PHE A 307 -3.64 21.83 -20.64
C PHE A 307 -3.47 20.30 -20.85
N TYR A 308 -4.07 19.48 -19.98
CA TYR A 308 -3.99 18.02 -20.12
C TYR A 308 -4.70 17.51 -21.36
N THR A 309 -5.88 18.06 -21.68
CA THR A 309 -6.62 17.67 -22.89
C THR A 309 -5.76 17.88 -24.13
N GLU A 310 -5.12 19.05 -24.24
CA GLU A 310 -4.27 19.37 -25.39
C GLU A 310 -3.03 18.46 -25.48
N VAL A 311 -2.40 18.18 -24.34
CA VAL A 311 -1.18 17.37 -24.27
C VAL A 311 -1.48 15.89 -24.50
N GLN A 312 -2.53 15.36 -23.87
CA GLN A 312 -2.90 13.95 -23.94
C GLN A 312 -3.43 13.58 -25.32
N ALA A 313 -4.03 14.52 -26.06
CA ALA A 313 -4.36 14.33 -27.47
C ALA A 313 -3.11 13.99 -28.32
N LYS A 314 -1.93 14.48 -27.94
CA LYS A 314 -0.66 14.23 -28.63
C LYS A 314 0.04 12.95 -28.15
N ARG A 315 -0.36 12.39 -26.99
CA ARG A 315 0.11 11.15 -26.32
C ARG A 315 1.61 11.08 -25.95
N LEU A 316 2.51 11.30 -26.90
CA LEU A 316 3.97 11.24 -26.77
C LEU A 316 4.65 12.28 -27.67
N GLY A 317 5.91 12.64 -27.35
CA GLY A 317 6.76 13.39 -28.29
C GLY A 317 6.56 14.90 -28.33
N ILE A 318 5.88 15.49 -27.33
CA ILE A 318 5.92 16.95 -27.14
C ILE A 318 7.27 17.32 -26.54
N ASP A 319 8.04 18.13 -27.28
CA ASP A 319 9.30 18.68 -26.82
C ASP A 319 9.09 19.75 -25.73
N VAL A 320 10.20 20.23 -25.15
CA VAL A 320 10.14 21.24 -24.06
C VAL A 320 9.49 22.55 -24.54
N VAL A 321 9.74 22.93 -25.79
CA VAL A 321 9.23 24.18 -26.36
C VAL A 321 7.72 24.10 -26.54
N GLY A 322 7.23 23.02 -27.13
CA GLY A 322 5.81 22.77 -27.34
C GLY A 322 5.03 22.73 -26.03
N ILE A 323 5.53 22.02 -25.01
CA ILE A 323 4.83 21.91 -23.73
C ILE A 323 4.79 23.26 -22.98
N ASN A 324 5.88 24.04 -23.05
CA ASN A 324 5.94 25.38 -22.46
C ASN A 324 4.96 26.33 -23.16
N LYS A 325 4.82 26.23 -24.48
CA LYS A 325 3.84 27.00 -25.26
C LYS A 325 2.42 26.64 -24.85
N CYS A 326 2.07 25.36 -24.76
CA CYS A 326 0.75 24.90 -24.30
C CYS A 326 0.42 25.46 -22.90
N TYR A 327 1.38 25.37 -21.98
CA TYR A 327 1.23 25.89 -20.62
C TYR A 327 0.98 27.41 -20.61
N ALA A 328 1.79 28.19 -21.33
CA ALA A 328 1.67 29.64 -21.41
C ALA A 328 0.33 30.08 -22.05
N LEU A 329 -0.13 29.40 -23.10
CA LEU A 329 -1.41 29.69 -23.76
C LEU A 329 -2.60 29.49 -22.81
N ASN A 330 -2.63 28.38 -22.07
CA ASN A 330 -3.72 28.09 -21.14
C ASN A 330 -3.73 29.05 -19.93
N LEU A 331 -2.55 29.47 -19.44
CA LEU A 331 -2.48 30.53 -18.43
C LEU A 331 -2.97 31.87 -18.97
N ARG A 332 -2.56 32.25 -20.20
CA ARG A 332 -2.97 33.51 -20.83
C ARG A 332 -4.48 33.59 -20.96
N ALA A 333 -5.13 32.51 -21.43
CA ALA A 333 -6.58 32.45 -21.57
C ALA A 333 -7.33 32.66 -20.24
N ALA A 334 -6.76 32.21 -19.12
CA ALA A 334 -7.39 32.38 -17.81
C ALA A 334 -7.16 33.77 -17.18
N LEU A 335 -5.99 34.37 -17.41
CA LEU A 335 -5.53 35.59 -16.74
C LEU A 335 -5.93 36.88 -17.46
N HIS A 336 -6.15 36.82 -18.78
CA HIS A 336 -6.56 37.98 -19.57
C HIS A 336 -8.07 37.98 -19.81
N SER A 337 -8.67 39.17 -19.80
CA SER A 337 -10.09 39.36 -20.15
C SER A 337 -10.22 39.42 -21.67
N GLU A 338 -11.14 38.62 -22.20
CA GLU A 338 -11.57 38.67 -23.60
C GLU A 338 -12.97 39.30 -23.67
N ARG A 339 -13.36 39.88 -24.81
CA ARG A 339 -14.67 40.54 -25.00
C ARG A 339 -15.88 39.66 -24.64
N GLU A 340 -15.74 38.34 -24.68
CA GLU A 340 -16.79 37.35 -24.36
C GLU A 340 -16.49 36.52 -23.10
N ASP A 341 -15.37 36.78 -22.40
CA ASP A 341 -14.89 36.05 -21.22
C ASP A 341 -15.08 34.52 -21.27
N ARG A 342 -14.70 33.92 -22.41
CA ARG A 342 -14.86 32.49 -22.74
C ARG A 342 -14.31 31.55 -21.66
N PHE A 343 -13.23 31.93 -20.98
CA PHE A 343 -12.68 31.12 -19.89
C PHE A 343 -13.62 31.04 -18.68
N ILE A 344 -14.30 32.14 -18.31
CA ILE A 344 -15.27 32.11 -17.20
C ILE A 344 -16.45 31.22 -17.58
N GLN A 345 -16.96 31.34 -18.81
CA GLN A 345 -18.01 30.47 -19.32
C GLN A 345 -17.60 28.99 -19.28
N LEU A 346 -16.35 28.69 -19.62
CA LEU A 346 -15.80 27.33 -19.52
C LEU A 346 -15.73 26.83 -18.07
N VAL A 347 -15.37 27.69 -17.12
CA VAL A 347 -15.44 27.33 -15.68
C VAL A 347 -16.88 27.00 -15.31
N LEU A 348 -17.85 27.87 -15.60
CA LEU A 348 -19.26 27.61 -15.26
C LEU A 348 -19.75 26.29 -15.87
N LEU A 349 -19.42 26.02 -17.13
CA LEU A 349 -19.77 24.78 -17.83
C LEU A 349 -19.19 23.54 -17.14
N LYS A 350 -17.91 23.54 -16.78
CA LYS A 350 -17.24 22.38 -16.17
C LYS A 350 -17.76 22.02 -14.79
N TYR A 351 -18.39 22.97 -14.09
CA TYR A 351 -18.96 22.80 -12.76
C TYR A 351 -20.49 22.84 -12.76
N ALA A 352 -21.12 22.72 -13.95
CA ALA A 352 -22.57 22.69 -14.13
C ALA A 352 -23.31 23.88 -13.48
N ILE A 353 -22.71 25.07 -13.53
CA ILE A 353 -23.30 26.31 -13.01
C ILE A 353 -24.14 26.96 -14.11
N HIS A 354 -25.45 27.00 -13.90
CA HIS A 354 -26.40 27.61 -14.82
C HIS A 354 -26.58 29.09 -14.46
N ASN A 355 -26.36 30.01 -15.41
CA ASN A 355 -26.64 31.44 -15.21
C ASN A 355 -27.99 31.86 -15.79
N GLU A 356 -29.01 31.01 -15.66
CA GLU A 356 -30.37 31.37 -16.06
C GLU A 356 -30.94 32.38 -15.07
N GLY A 357 -31.31 33.57 -15.57
CA GLY A 357 -31.88 34.65 -14.76
C GLY A 357 -30.90 35.36 -13.82
N GLY A 358 -29.60 35.39 -14.12
CA GLY A 358 -28.59 36.15 -13.36
C GLY A 358 -28.19 35.54 -12.00
N ARG A 359 -28.64 34.31 -11.71
CA ARG A 359 -28.39 33.64 -10.42
C ARG A 359 -26.92 33.37 -10.12
N ALA A 360 -26.06 33.34 -11.14
CA ALA A 360 -24.63 33.15 -10.97
C ALA A 360 -23.82 34.45 -11.00
N ASP A 361 -24.45 35.62 -11.16
CA ASP A 361 -23.76 36.89 -11.38
C ASP A 361 -22.78 37.23 -10.24
N GLY A 362 -23.18 37.06 -8.97
CA GLY A 362 -22.28 37.28 -7.83
C GLY A 362 -21.09 36.30 -7.78
N PHE A 363 -21.27 35.08 -8.28
CA PHE A 363 -20.16 34.12 -8.39
C PHE A 363 -19.23 34.42 -9.58
N ILE A 364 -19.80 34.92 -10.68
CA ILE A 364 -19.03 35.43 -11.82
C ILE A 364 -18.16 36.60 -11.37
N GLU A 365 -18.70 37.54 -10.60
CA GLU A 365 -17.93 38.64 -10.00
C GLU A 365 -16.80 38.12 -9.10
N THR A 366 -17.04 37.06 -8.34
CA THR A 366 -16.00 36.41 -7.52
C THR A 366 -14.88 35.82 -8.39
N LEU A 367 -15.22 35.12 -9.48
CA LEU A 367 -14.22 34.59 -10.42
C LEU A 367 -13.40 35.71 -11.08
N LEU A 368 -14.04 36.83 -11.42
CA LEU A 368 -13.38 38.02 -11.97
C LEU A 368 -12.46 38.69 -10.95
N THR A 369 -12.85 38.71 -9.68
CA THR A 369 -12.04 39.21 -8.56
C THR A 369 -10.82 38.32 -8.36
N VAL A 370 -10.99 37.01 -8.28
CA VAL A 370 -9.88 36.03 -8.21
C VAL A 370 -8.90 36.19 -9.37
N ARG A 371 -9.40 36.37 -10.59
CA ARG A 371 -8.55 36.64 -11.77
C ARG A 371 -7.74 37.93 -11.64
N ARG A 372 -8.31 38.97 -11.03
CA ARG A 372 -7.66 40.28 -10.90
C ARG A 372 -6.63 40.29 -9.78
N ASP A 373 -7.02 39.79 -8.61
CA ASP A 373 -6.33 40.05 -7.35
C ASP A 373 -5.46 38.85 -6.90
N HIS A 374 -5.77 37.63 -7.37
CA HIS A 374 -5.10 36.40 -6.95
C HIS A 374 -4.29 35.70 -8.07
N ARG A 375 -3.80 36.45 -9.06
CA ARG A 375 -3.05 35.92 -10.21
C ARG A 375 -1.85 35.05 -9.83
N SER A 376 -1.03 35.52 -8.89
CA SER A 376 0.17 34.81 -8.44
C SER A 376 -0.18 33.48 -7.77
N ALA A 377 -1.22 33.47 -6.95
CA ALA A 377 -1.73 32.28 -6.29
C ALA A 377 -2.31 31.28 -7.30
N LEU A 378 -3.05 31.76 -8.30
CA LEU A 378 -3.56 30.94 -9.40
C LEU A 378 -2.42 30.28 -10.19
N VAL A 379 -1.41 31.05 -10.62
CA VAL A 379 -0.24 30.51 -11.34
C VAL A 379 0.49 29.48 -10.47
N LYS A 380 0.79 29.79 -9.21
CA LYS A 380 1.46 28.87 -8.27
C LYS A 380 0.66 27.56 -8.12
N ARG A 381 -0.66 27.66 -7.98
CA ARG A 381 -1.54 26.49 -7.84
C ARG A 381 -1.56 25.64 -9.11
N VAL A 382 -1.66 26.25 -10.29
CA VAL A 382 -1.58 25.53 -11.58
C VAL A 382 -0.22 24.85 -11.72
N SER A 383 0.89 25.55 -11.49
CA SER A 383 2.25 25.00 -11.59
C SER A 383 2.40 23.76 -10.71
N TRP A 384 1.91 23.81 -9.47
CA TRP A 384 1.90 22.67 -8.56
C TRP A 384 1.07 21.50 -9.10
N LEU A 385 -0.11 21.79 -9.67
CA LEU A 385 -1.04 20.77 -10.18
C LEU A 385 -0.54 20.01 -11.41
N ILE A 386 0.36 20.60 -12.20
CA ILE A 386 0.90 20.04 -13.46
C ILE A 386 2.39 19.67 -13.39
N GLY A 387 3.09 20.05 -12.32
CA GLY A 387 4.49 19.69 -12.10
C GLY A 387 5.48 20.68 -12.71
N VAL A 388 5.12 21.96 -12.78
CA VAL A 388 6.03 23.03 -13.23
C VAL A 388 6.73 23.67 -12.03
N ARG A 389 8.03 23.92 -12.17
CA ARG A 389 8.88 24.66 -11.24
C ARG A 389 9.62 25.78 -11.96
N SER A 390 9.90 26.87 -11.25
CA SER A 390 10.82 27.91 -11.74
C SER A 390 12.25 27.39 -11.64
N ALA A 391 13.03 27.47 -12.73
CA ALA A 391 14.48 27.25 -12.64
C ALA A 391 15.13 28.35 -11.77
N PRO A 392 16.17 28.03 -10.98
CA PRO A 392 17.11 29.04 -10.52
C PRO A 392 17.68 29.76 -11.75
N ALA A 393 17.87 31.08 -11.68
CA ALA A 393 18.60 31.79 -12.72
C ALA A 393 20.02 31.20 -12.79
N ALA A 394 20.44 30.76 -13.97
CA ALA A 394 21.83 30.38 -14.17
C ALA A 394 22.71 31.62 -14.01
N GLU A 395 23.85 31.51 -13.33
CA GLU A 395 24.82 32.60 -13.22
C GLU A 395 25.21 33.05 -14.64
N GLY A 396 24.91 34.31 -14.98
CA GLY A 396 25.21 34.91 -16.28
C GLY A 396 24.07 34.94 -17.31
N ALA A 397 22.89 34.39 -17.01
CA ALA A 397 21.70 34.47 -17.88
C ALA A 397 20.55 35.22 -17.19
N GLU A 398 20.68 36.55 -17.07
CA GLU A 398 19.76 37.38 -16.28
C GLU A 398 18.30 37.43 -16.78
N ASN A 399 17.97 36.86 -17.95
CA ASN A 399 16.62 36.99 -18.54
C ASN A 399 15.92 35.71 -19.00
N GLU A 400 16.50 34.51 -18.84
CA GLU A 400 15.81 33.26 -19.20
C GLU A 400 15.25 32.56 -17.95
N ARG A 401 14.05 32.96 -17.52
CA ARG A 401 13.27 32.14 -16.57
C ARG A 401 12.81 30.86 -17.27
N THR A 402 13.66 29.83 -17.29
CA THR A 402 13.30 28.53 -17.86
C THR A 402 12.33 27.78 -16.95
N VAL A 403 11.26 27.25 -17.54
CA VAL A 403 10.30 26.35 -16.88
C VAL A 403 10.92 24.97 -16.75
N VAL A 404 11.00 24.43 -15.53
CA VAL A 404 11.45 23.07 -15.26
C VAL A 404 10.24 22.18 -15.01
N TRP A 405 10.16 21.07 -15.74
CA TRP A 405 9.13 20.05 -15.53
C TRP A 405 9.63 19.02 -14.53
N ALA A 406 8.89 18.86 -13.44
CA ALA A 406 9.11 17.85 -12.43
C ALA A 406 8.06 16.73 -12.59
N PRO A 407 8.45 15.46 -12.48
CA PRO A 407 7.52 14.35 -12.43
C PRO A 407 6.69 14.45 -11.14
N LEU A 408 5.38 14.20 -11.26
CA LEU A 408 4.43 14.18 -10.17
C LEU A 408 3.94 12.76 -9.90
N ILE A 409 4.03 12.32 -8.66
CA ILE A 409 3.33 11.11 -8.23
C ILE A 409 1.88 11.46 -7.95
N ALA A 410 1.00 11.00 -8.83
CA ALA A 410 -0.42 11.30 -8.85
C ALA A 410 -1.28 10.23 -8.16
N GLY A 411 -0.70 9.08 -7.80
CA GLY A 411 -1.34 8.00 -7.06
C GLY A 411 -0.32 6.96 -6.61
N ARG A 412 -0.57 6.36 -5.44
CA ARG A 412 0.25 5.33 -4.77
C ARG A 412 -0.62 4.19 -4.30
N ILE A 413 -0.07 2.98 -4.32
CA ILE A 413 -0.78 1.78 -3.85
C ILE A 413 -0.87 1.71 -2.32
N THR A 414 0.08 2.30 -1.59
CA THR A 414 0.15 2.20 -0.13
C THR A 414 -1.11 2.83 0.51
N PRO A 415 -1.92 2.05 1.27
CA PRO A 415 -3.10 2.57 1.93
C PRO A 415 -2.76 3.62 2.98
N HIS A 416 -3.59 4.66 3.08
CA HIS A 416 -3.46 5.67 4.14
C HIS A 416 -3.60 5.07 5.54
N LEU A 417 -4.35 3.97 5.69
CA LEU A 417 -4.49 3.21 6.94
C LEU A 417 -3.20 2.54 7.43
N CYS A 418 -2.10 2.58 6.66
CA CYS A 418 -0.78 2.20 7.19
C CYS A 418 -0.20 3.28 8.12
N ASP A 419 -0.78 4.48 8.15
CA ASP A 419 -0.39 5.56 9.04
C ASP A 419 -1.01 5.39 10.44
N PRO A 420 -0.20 5.14 11.48
CA PRO A 420 -0.72 4.95 12.82
C PRO A 420 -1.36 6.23 13.39
N THR A 421 -0.86 7.42 13.02
CA THR A 421 -1.43 8.71 13.44
C THR A 421 -2.83 8.88 12.88
N LEU A 422 -3.00 8.55 11.61
CA LEU A 422 -4.33 8.57 10.97
C LEU A 422 -5.26 7.59 11.67
N MET A 423 -4.85 6.33 11.86
CA MET A 423 -5.70 5.34 12.53
C MET A 423 -6.14 5.78 13.93
N CYS A 424 -5.24 6.37 14.73
CA CYS A 424 -5.59 6.93 16.03
C CYS A 424 -6.60 8.08 15.93
N SER A 425 -6.53 8.91 14.88
CA SER A 425 -7.51 9.98 14.65
C SER A 425 -8.88 9.47 14.19
N LEU A 426 -8.92 8.31 13.53
CA LEU A 426 -10.16 7.70 13.04
C LEU A 426 -10.93 6.92 14.11
N GLU A 427 -10.21 6.33 15.07
CA GLU A 427 -10.81 5.48 16.11
C GLU A 427 -11.99 6.13 16.87
N PRO A 428 -11.91 7.40 17.31
CA PRO A 428 -13.03 8.06 17.99
C PRO A 428 -14.24 8.30 17.07
N LEU A 429 -14.01 8.51 15.78
CA LEU A 429 -15.07 8.69 14.78
C LEU A 429 -15.88 7.40 14.61
N TYR A 430 -15.19 6.26 14.54
CA TYR A 430 -15.85 4.95 14.44
C TYR A 430 -16.57 4.49 15.72
N ARG A 431 -16.31 5.13 16.86
CA ARG A 431 -17.09 4.91 18.09
C ARG A 431 -18.39 5.71 18.12
N SER A 432 -18.40 6.88 17.49
CA SER A 432 -19.45 7.89 17.66
C SER A 432 -20.39 8.01 16.46
N LEU A 433 -19.99 7.50 15.29
CA LEU A 433 -20.75 7.65 14.06
C LEU A 433 -21.33 6.31 13.58
N PRO A 434 -22.60 6.31 13.13
CA PRO A 434 -23.25 5.09 12.67
C PRO A 434 -22.63 4.57 11.37
N SER A 435 -22.54 3.24 11.26
CA SER A 435 -22.17 2.48 10.07
C SER A 435 -22.94 1.17 10.06
N CYS A 436 -22.91 0.40 8.96
CA CYS A 436 -23.60 -0.88 8.90
C CYS A 436 -22.83 -1.99 9.66
N GLU A 437 -23.55 -2.99 10.16
CA GLU A 437 -22.98 -4.07 10.98
C GLU A 437 -21.82 -4.81 10.29
N ALA A 438 -21.99 -5.16 9.01
CA ALA A 438 -20.96 -5.87 8.24
C ALA A 438 -19.63 -5.09 8.20
N HIS A 439 -19.70 -3.78 7.97
CA HIS A 439 -18.52 -2.91 7.99
C HIS A 439 -17.92 -2.75 9.40
N TYR A 440 -18.76 -2.73 10.43
CA TYR A 440 -18.29 -2.67 11.82
C TYR A 440 -17.40 -3.85 12.16
N PHE A 441 -17.82 -5.06 11.81
CA PHE A 441 -17.07 -6.29 12.11
C PHE A 441 -15.84 -6.45 11.21
N ALA A 442 -15.97 -6.14 9.92
CA ALA A 442 -14.89 -6.32 8.94
C ALA A 442 -13.79 -5.25 9.04
N HIS A 443 -14.11 -4.03 9.50
CA HIS A 443 -13.17 -2.90 9.48
C HIS A 443 -13.09 -2.12 10.80
N CYS A 444 -14.22 -1.63 11.33
CA CYS A 444 -14.21 -0.72 12.49
C CYS A 444 -13.59 -1.38 13.74
N TYR A 445 -14.06 -2.58 14.12
CA TYR A 445 -13.51 -3.28 15.29
C TYR A 445 -12.05 -3.67 15.10
N PRO A 446 -11.61 -4.27 13.98
CA PRO A 446 -10.18 -4.50 13.74
C PRO A 446 -9.32 -3.23 13.84
N LEU A 447 -9.83 -2.06 13.42
CA LEU A 447 -9.14 -0.78 13.60
C LEU A 447 -9.09 -0.37 15.08
N GLN A 448 -10.23 -0.41 15.78
CA GLN A 448 -10.34 -0.04 17.19
C GLN A 448 -9.48 -0.93 18.10
N VAL A 449 -9.48 -2.25 17.86
CA VAL A 449 -8.63 -3.21 18.58
C VAL A 449 -7.16 -2.82 18.43
N LYS A 450 -6.68 -2.58 17.20
CA LYS A 450 -5.28 -2.17 16.97
C LYS A 450 -4.92 -0.89 17.72
N VAL A 451 -5.76 0.15 17.62
CA VAL A 451 -5.51 1.42 18.29
C VAL A 451 -5.55 1.27 19.82
N ALA A 452 -6.46 0.45 20.35
CA ALA A 452 -6.51 0.14 21.78
C ALA A 452 -5.19 -0.49 22.25
N LEU A 453 -4.64 -1.45 21.50
CA LEU A 453 -3.35 -2.06 21.84
C LEU A 453 -2.18 -1.07 21.78
N TRP A 454 -2.16 -0.19 20.78
CA TRP A 454 -1.12 0.84 20.68
C TRP A 454 -1.15 1.84 21.82
N GLN A 455 -2.31 2.03 22.44
CA GLN A 455 -2.55 2.92 23.57
C GLN A 455 -2.53 2.17 24.90
N ASP A 456 -2.07 0.91 24.93
CA ASP A 456 -1.99 0.05 26.12
C ASP A 456 -3.37 -0.20 26.80
N ARG A 457 -4.46 -0.05 26.04
CA ARG A 457 -5.84 -0.34 26.47
C ARG A 457 -6.21 -1.78 26.15
N VAL A 458 -5.42 -2.72 26.65
CA VAL A 458 -5.53 -4.16 26.32
C VAL A 458 -6.91 -4.73 26.65
N GLY A 459 -7.49 -4.34 27.80
CA GLY A 459 -8.84 -4.78 28.19
C GLY A 459 -9.94 -4.32 27.22
N ASP A 460 -9.88 -3.08 26.75
CA ASP A 460 -10.78 -2.57 25.71
C ASP A 460 -10.63 -3.40 24.42
N GLY A 461 -9.38 -3.65 24.02
CA GLY A 461 -9.06 -4.46 22.84
C GLY A 461 -9.63 -5.87 22.93
N LEU A 462 -9.48 -6.54 24.08
CA LEU A 462 -9.99 -7.89 24.32
C LEU A 462 -11.52 -7.93 24.23
N ASN A 463 -12.19 -6.98 24.88
CA ASN A 463 -13.65 -6.88 24.84
C ASN A 463 -14.16 -6.67 23.41
N LEU A 464 -13.56 -5.73 22.67
CA LEU A 464 -13.92 -5.45 21.28
C LEU A 464 -13.68 -6.66 20.37
N ALA A 465 -12.54 -7.34 20.52
CA ALA A 465 -12.22 -8.52 19.72
C ALA A 465 -13.16 -9.70 20.01
N ARG A 466 -13.50 -9.94 21.29
CA ARG A 466 -14.48 -10.96 21.69
C ARG A 466 -15.85 -10.66 21.09
N THR A 467 -16.35 -9.44 21.27
CA THR A 467 -17.63 -9.02 20.70
C THR A 467 -17.64 -9.14 19.19
N ALA A 468 -16.56 -8.75 18.50
CA ALA A 468 -16.44 -8.92 17.06
C ALA A 468 -16.54 -10.39 16.63
N ALA A 469 -15.85 -11.29 17.34
CA ALA A 469 -15.88 -12.73 17.06
C ALA A 469 -17.26 -13.34 17.30
N GLU A 470 -17.92 -13.03 18.42
CA GLU A 470 -19.26 -13.50 18.76
C GLU A 470 -20.30 -13.05 17.72
N GLN A 471 -20.26 -11.78 17.32
CA GLN A 471 -21.20 -11.21 16.35
C GLN A 471 -20.95 -11.73 14.93
N ALA A 472 -19.69 -11.84 14.51
CA ALA A 472 -19.34 -12.43 13.21
C ALA A 472 -19.82 -13.89 13.13
N ARG A 473 -19.63 -14.66 14.22
CA ARG A 473 -20.13 -16.03 14.33
C ARG A 473 -21.66 -16.11 14.25
N ALA A 474 -22.37 -15.26 15.01
CA ALA A 474 -23.83 -15.23 14.99
C ALA A 474 -24.42 -14.88 13.62
N ARG A 475 -23.75 -14.00 12.87
CA ARG A 475 -24.20 -13.52 11.56
C ARG A 475 -23.86 -14.47 10.41
N TYR A 476 -22.63 -14.98 10.37
CA TYR A 476 -22.10 -15.72 9.22
C TYR A 476 -22.00 -17.24 9.44
N GLY A 477 -22.20 -17.70 10.68
CA GLY A 477 -22.09 -19.10 11.07
C GLY A 477 -20.66 -19.56 11.38
N ASP A 478 -20.57 -20.69 12.09
CA ASP A 478 -19.34 -21.20 12.71
C ASP A 478 -18.28 -21.66 11.69
N VAL A 479 -18.71 -22.09 10.51
CA VAL A 479 -17.83 -22.61 9.45
C VAL A 479 -17.45 -21.55 8.42
N SER A 480 -17.88 -20.29 8.62
CA SER A 480 -17.56 -19.21 7.69
C SER A 480 -16.11 -18.74 7.88
N LEU A 481 -15.40 -18.55 6.77
CA LEU A 481 -14.06 -17.94 6.77
C LEU A 481 -14.06 -16.57 7.47
N ARG A 482 -15.17 -15.82 7.39
CA ARG A 482 -15.34 -14.54 8.10
C ARG A 482 -15.28 -14.68 9.61
N ALA A 483 -16.06 -15.63 10.14
CA ALA A 483 -16.12 -15.90 11.57
C ALA A 483 -14.77 -16.39 12.09
N VAL A 484 -14.11 -17.27 11.32
CA VAL A 484 -12.77 -17.78 11.63
C VAL A 484 -11.71 -16.68 11.64
N GLN A 485 -11.75 -15.72 10.72
CA GLN A 485 -10.81 -14.58 10.72
C GLN A 485 -11.00 -13.67 11.95
N ALA A 486 -12.24 -13.42 12.37
CA ALA A 486 -12.53 -12.67 13.58
C ALA A 486 -12.07 -13.42 14.83
N GLN A 487 -12.36 -14.73 14.92
CA GLN A 487 -11.92 -15.59 16.02
C GLN A 487 -10.39 -15.70 16.10
N ARG A 488 -9.70 -15.81 14.96
CA ARG A 488 -8.24 -15.79 14.89
C ARG A 488 -7.66 -14.48 15.42
N THR A 489 -8.29 -13.34 15.14
CA THR A 489 -7.87 -12.04 15.69
C THR A 489 -8.00 -12.02 17.21
N PHE A 490 -9.10 -12.52 17.75
CA PHE A 490 -9.31 -12.63 19.20
C PHE A 490 -8.32 -13.59 19.86
N MET A 491 -8.13 -14.79 19.28
CA MET A 491 -7.15 -15.79 19.72
C MET A 491 -5.74 -15.20 19.81
N ARG A 492 -5.28 -14.51 18.76
CA ARG A 492 -3.96 -13.86 18.75
C ARG A 492 -3.83 -12.85 19.89
N LEU A 493 -4.87 -12.06 20.14
CA LEU A 493 -4.84 -11.05 21.17
C LEU A 493 -4.75 -11.69 22.57
N LEU A 494 -5.51 -12.75 22.84
CA LEU A 494 -5.40 -13.51 24.09
C LEU A 494 -3.96 -14.00 24.34
N PHE A 495 -3.27 -14.49 23.31
CA PHE A 495 -1.86 -14.91 23.43
C PHE A 495 -0.89 -13.76 23.75
N THR A 496 -1.23 -12.50 23.45
CA THR A 496 -0.35 -11.36 23.79
C THR A 496 -0.45 -10.94 25.26
N VAL A 497 -1.49 -11.38 25.97
CA VAL A 497 -1.71 -11.03 27.38
C VAL A 497 -1.26 -12.20 28.26
N PRO A 498 -0.19 -12.05 29.06
CA PRO A 498 0.43 -13.16 29.78
C PRO A 498 -0.43 -13.59 30.99
N SER A 499 -1.47 -14.37 30.71
CA SER A 499 -2.34 -15.02 31.69
C SER A 499 -2.56 -16.47 31.26
N LEU A 500 -2.44 -17.40 32.21
CA LEU A 500 -2.70 -18.82 31.95
C LEU A 500 -4.15 -19.07 31.48
N GLU A 501 -5.10 -18.28 31.98
CA GLU A 501 -6.51 -18.35 31.57
C GLU A 501 -6.68 -17.95 30.10
N ASN A 502 -6.13 -16.79 29.72
CA ASN A 502 -6.19 -16.29 28.35
C ASN A 502 -5.50 -17.26 27.37
N VAL A 503 -4.34 -17.80 27.75
CA VAL A 503 -3.60 -18.75 26.93
C VAL A 503 -4.38 -20.05 26.74
N ARG A 504 -5.06 -20.56 27.78
CA ARG A 504 -5.92 -21.75 27.68
C ARG A 504 -7.14 -21.50 26.80
N GLU A 505 -7.79 -20.35 26.96
CA GLU A 505 -8.92 -19.95 26.13
C GLU A 505 -8.50 -19.86 24.65
N ALA A 506 -7.39 -19.16 24.36
CA ALA A 506 -6.86 -19.05 23.01
C ALA A 506 -6.52 -20.43 22.42
N TYR A 507 -5.86 -21.28 23.20
CA TYR A 507 -5.51 -22.63 22.79
C TYR A 507 -6.75 -23.48 22.46
N GLY A 508 -7.84 -23.33 23.22
CA GLY A 508 -9.11 -24.00 22.95
C GLY A 508 -9.75 -23.65 21.60
N MET A 509 -9.38 -22.50 21.01
CA MET A 509 -9.88 -22.07 19.69
C MET A 509 -9.08 -22.63 18.51
N VAL A 510 -7.85 -23.10 18.73
CA VAL A 510 -6.91 -23.49 17.66
C VAL A 510 -7.49 -24.63 16.82
N THR A 511 -8.01 -25.68 17.46
CA THR A 511 -8.52 -26.87 16.76
C THR A 511 -9.68 -26.51 15.83
N SER A 512 -10.69 -25.77 16.30
CA SER A 512 -11.84 -25.40 15.48
C SER A 512 -11.45 -24.49 14.31
N ILE A 513 -10.52 -23.56 14.52
CA ILE A 513 -10.01 -22.70 13.45
C ILE A 513 -9.33 -23.54 12.36
N LEU A 514 -8.46 -24.48 12.77
CA LEU A 514 -7.74 -25.32 11.83
C LEU A 514 -8.69 -26.23 11.04
N GLU A 515 -9.66 -26.87 11.69
CA GLU A 515 -10.67 -27.74 11.05
C GLU A 515 -11.44 -27.03 9.94
N VAL A 516 -11.87 -25.78 10.16
CA VAL A 516 -12.55 -25.00 9.11
C VAL A 516 -11.60 -24.71 7.94
N LEU A 517 -10.35 -24.32 8.23
CA LEU A 517 -9.35 -24.06 7.20
C LEU A 517 -8.97 -25.30 6.39
N GLU A 518 -9.06 -26.51 6.95
CA GLU A 518 -8.81 -27.74 6.20
C GLU A 518 -9.78 -27.93 5.04
N ASN A 519 -11.02 -27.49 5.22
CA ASN A 519 -12.10 -27.65 4.25
C ASN A 519 -12.20 -26.47 3.27
N CYS A 520 -11.80 -25.27 3.68
CA CYS A 520 -12.08 -24.03 2.93
C CYS A 520 -10.84 -23.27 2.43
N ALA A 521 -9.63 -23.66 2.83
CA ALA A 521 -8.41 -22.92 2.52
C ALA A 521 -7.32 -23.77 1.85
N GLY A 522 -6.51 -23.13 1.01
CA GLY A 522 -5.38 -23.78 0.36
C GLY A 522 -4.23 -24.16 1.32
N PRO A 523 -3.29 -25.01 0.89
CA PRO A 523 -2.17 -25.47 1.72
C PRO A 523 -1.29 -24.33 2.25
N ILE A 524 -1.13 -23.24 1.46
CA ILE A 524 -0.35 -22.08 1.87
C ILE A 524 -1.01 -21.33 3.03
N THR A 525 -2.33 -21.10 2.96
CA THR A 525 -3.07 -20.42 4.03
C THR A 525 -3.06 -21.24 5.31
N ARG A 526 -3.27 -22.56 5.20
CA ARG A 526 -3.15 -23.49 6.33
C ARG A 526 -1.75 -23.46 6.94
N ALA A 527 -0.70 -23.48 6.13
CA ALA A 527 0.68 -23.37 6.59
C ALA A 527 0.95 -22.05 7.33
N LYS A 528 0.47 -20.92 6.80
CA LYS A 528 0.57 -19.60 7.46
C LYS A 528 -0.14 -19.58 8.80
N CYS A 529 -1.32 -20.20 8.91
CA CYS A 529 -2.04 -20.34 10.18
C CYS A 529 -1.25 -21.16 11.20
N HIS A 530 -0.67 -22.30 10.79
CA HIS A 530 0.22 -23.07 11.67
C HIS A 530 1.47 -22.31 12.11
N ILE A 531 2.11 -21.55 11.22
CA ILE A 531 3.25 -20.68 11.58
C ILE A 531 2.82 -19.67 12.64
N GLU A 532 1.66 -19.04 12.46
CA GLU A 532 1.12 -18.06 13.41
C GLU A 532 0.84 -18.70 14.78
N VAL A 533 0.13 -19.83 14.81
CA VAL A 533 -0.15 -20.56 16.06
C VAL A 533 1.15 -20.96 16.75
N GLY A 534 2.14 -21.48 16.00
CA GLY A 534 3.45 -21.81 16.54
C GLY A 534 4.15 -20.60 17.19
N CYS A 535 4.08 -19.42 16.57
CA CYS A 535 4.65 -18.18 17.13
C CYS A 535 3.90 -17.71 18.39
N CYS A 536 2.58 -17.82 18.40
CA CYS A 536 1.75 -17.51 19.57
C CYS A 536 2.10 -18.42 20.75
N LEU A 537 2.25 -19.72 20.50
CA LEU A 537 2.62 -20.71 21.53
C LEU A 537 4.04 -20.48 22.05
N LEU A 538 5.01 -20.17 21.17
CA LEU A 538 6.35 -19.76 21.60
C LEU A 538 6.30 -18.58 22.57
N SER A 539 5.46 -17.59 22.29
CA SER A 539 5.27 -16.42 23.17
C SER A 539 4.63 -16.80 24.51
N ALA A 540 3.70 -17.77 24.49
CA ALA A 540 3.04 -18.29 25.69
C ALA A 540 3.89 -19.26 26.53
N SER A 541 5.06 -19.68 26.04
CA SER A 541 5.95 -20.63 26.73
C SER A 541 6.43 -20.15 28.11
N ALA A 542 6.38 -18.83 28.36
CA ALA A 542 6.68 -18.25 29.66
C ALA A 542 5.68 -18.64 30.76
N VAL A 543 4.46 -19.07 30.40
CA VAL A 543 3.36 -19.37 31.34
C VAL A 543 2.76 -20.76 31.17
N MET A 544 3.07 -21.48 30.09
CA MET A 544 2.57 -22.83 29.82
C MET A 544 3.62 -23.67 29.08
N ASP A 545 3.73 -24.96 29.38
CA ASP A 545 4.63 -25.87 28.65
C ASP A 545 4.02 -26.26 27.29
N VAL A 546 4.35 -25.47 26.26
CA VAL A 546 3.82 -25.60 24.89
C VAL A 546 4.89 -25.61 23.80
N VAL A 547 6.17 -25.66 24.17
CA VAL A 547 7.27 -25.59 23.19
C VAL A 547 7.20 -26.79 22.23
N GLY A 548 6.87 -27.98 22.75
CA GLY A 548 6.64 -29.16 21.92
C GLY A 548 5.48 -29.01 20.96
N GLU A 549 4.41 -28.33 21.37
CA GLU A 549 3.25 -28.05 20.52
C GLU A 549 3.58 -27.08 19.40
N ALA A 550 4.28 -26.00 19.74
CA ALA A 550 4.77 -25.04 18.75
C ALA A 550 5.62 -25.74 17.69
N ALA A 551 6.50 -26.65 18.10
CA ALA A 551 7.30 -27.45 17.17
C ALA A 551 6.45 -28.35 16.26
N ARG A 552 5.34 -28.92 16.76
CA ARG A 552 4.39 -29.70 15.92
C ARG A 552 3.75 -28.83 14.85
N HIS A 553 3.30 -27.62 15.20
CA HIS A 553 2.72 -26.70 14.23
C HIS A 553 3.73 -26.23 13.18
N PHE A 554 4.98 -25.93 13.54
CA PHE A 554 6.00 -25.61 12.55
C PHE A 554 6.31 -26.79 11.62
N ARG A 555 6.36 -28.04 12.12
CA ARG A 555 6.50 -29.21 11.24
C ARG A 555 5.32 -29.38 10.30
N ALA A 556 4.09 -29.21 10.79
CA ALA A 556 2.88 -29.26 9.96
C ALA A 556 2.90 -28.19 8.86
N ALA A 557 3.30 -26.96 9.20
CA ALA A 557 3.49 -25.90 8.21
C ALA A 557 4.53 -26.29 7.14
N GLY A 558 5.68 -26.83 7.55
CA GLY A 558 6.73 -27.28 6.62
C GLY A 558 6.26 -28.38 5.67
N GLN A 559 5.37 -29.28 6.11
CA GLN A 559 4.78 -30.34 5.28
C GLN A 559 3.76 -29.80 4.26
N LEU A 560 3.04 -28.73 4.62
CA LEU A 560 2.04 -28.11 3.75
C LEU A 560 2.65 -27.19 2.69
N LEU A 561 3.82 -26.58 2.96
CA LEU A 561 4.43 -25.63 2.03
C LEU A 561 4.97 -26.34 0.78
N PRO A 562 4.57 -25.91 -0.44
CA PRO A 562 5.00 -26.56 -1.66
C PRO A 562 6.50 -26.35 -1.93
N ALA A 563 7.16 -27.36 -2.49
CA ALA A 563 8.59 -27.35 -2.79
C ALA A 563 9.03 -26.23 -3.76
N SER A 564 8.11 -25.71 -4.59
CA SER A 564 8.38 -24.59 -5.49
C SER A 564 8.78 -23.29 -4.77
N LEU A 565 8.42 -23.14 -3.49
CA LEU A 565 8.82 -22.00 -2.66
C LEU A 565 10.28 -22.07 -2.18
N ARG A 566 11.00 -23.17 -2.45
CA ARG A 566 12.45 -23.26 -2.20
C ARG A 566 13.31 -22.40 -3.15
N SER A 567 12.66 -21.62 -4.02
CA SER A 567 13.30 -20.67 -4.94
C SER A 567 13.51 -19.30 -4.28
N SER A 568 14.31 -18.42 -4.90
CA SER A 568 14.52 -17.05 -4.40
C SER A 568 13.22 -16.27 -4.19
N SER A 569 12.18 -16.52 -5.00
CA SER A 569 10.91 -15.80 -4.88
C SER A 569 10.11 -16.19 -3.65
N GLY A 570 10.16 -17.45 -3.21
CA GLY A 570 9.33 -18.00 -2.13
C GLY A 570 10.08 -18.29 -0.82
N ALA A 571 11.40 -18.14 -0.81
CA ALA A 571 12.25 -18.55 0.31
C ALA A 571 11.87 -17.88 1.64
N TRP A 572 11.44 -16.62 1.61
CA TRP A 572 11.01 -15.87 2.80
C TRP A 572 9.91 -16.59 3.59
N LEU A 573 8.96 -17.24 2.89
CA LEU A 573 7.87 -18.01 3.51
C LEU A 573 8.32 -19.43 3.85
N TYR A 574 9.06 -20.06 2.94
CA TYR A 574 9.52 -21.45 3.11
C TYR A 574 10.43 -21.63 4.33
N LEU A 575 11.21 -20.61 4.68
CA LEU A 575 12.12 -20.64 5.82
C LEU A 575 11.44 -20.44 7.18
N GLN A 576 10.23 -19.86 7.23
CA GLN A 576 9.55 -19.53 8.50
C GLN A 576 9.37 -20.73 9.44
N PRO A 577 8.95 -21.93 8.98
CA PRO A 577 8.82 -23.06 9.88
C PRO A 577 10.16 -23.54 10.43
N SER A 578 11.21 -23.51 9.62
CA SER A 578 12.56 -23.88 10.04
C SER A 578 13.10 -22.92 11.10
N LEU A 579 12.88 -21.62 10.91
CA LEU A 579 13.21 -20.61 11.90
C LEU A 579 12.43 -20.80 13.21
N GLY A 580 11.13 -21.10 13.12
CA GLY A 580 10.30 -21.45 14.28
C GLY A 580 10.83 -22.66 15.05
N LEU A 581 11.30 -23.70 14.36
CA LEU A 581 11.92 -24.88 14.98
C LEU A 581 13.24 -24.55 15.68
N VAL A 582 14.07 -23.67 15.10
CA VAL A 582 15.29 -23.18 15.78
C VAL A 582 14.92 -22.49 17.09
N ARG A 583 13.87 -21.65 17.09
CA ARG A 583 13.41 -20.96 18.31
C ARG A 583 12.82 -21.90 19.35
N CYS A 584 12.07 -22.93 18.93
CA CYS A 584 11.64 -24.01 19.83
C CYS A 584 12.86 -24.67 20.51
N ARG A 585 13.92 -24.94 19.74
CA ARG A 585 15.14 -25.58 20.26
C ARG A 585 15.88 -24.69 21.27
N GLN A 586 15.95 -23.39 21.01
CA GLN A 586 16.56 -22.40 21.92
C GLN A 586 15.85 -22.37 23.29
N LEU A 587 14.52 -22.50 23.30
CA LEU A 587 13.74 -22.50 24.54
C LEU A 587 13.76 -23.84 25.28
N ASP A 588 13.85 -24.96 24.55
CA ASP A 588 13.86 -26.30 25.14
C ASP A 588 14.99 -27.16 24.57
N GLN A 589 16.20 -26.94 25.12
CA GLN A 589 17.40 -27.66 24.74
C GLN A 589 17.42 -29.13 25.21
N LYS A 590 16.55 -29.51 26.16
CA LYS A 590 16.62 -30.82 26.84
C LYS A 590 15.79 -31.90 26.14
N SER A 591 14.67 -31.53 25.52
CA SER A 591 13.73 -32.51 24.95
C SER A 591 14.19 -33.18 23.65
N GLY A 592 15.21 -32.64 22.97
CA GLY A 592 15.72 -33.21 21.71
C GLY A 592 14.70 -33.20 20.56
N LEU A 593 13.60 -32.45 20.70
CA LEU A 593 12.48 -32.46 19.76
C LEU A 593 12.88 -32.02 18.35
N VAL A 594 13.90 -31.17 18.19
CA VAL A 594 14.26 -30.56 16.90
C VAL A 594 15.58 -31.15 16.37
N PRO A 595 15.55 -31.90 15.25
CA PRO A 595 16.77 -32.47 14.67
C PRO A 595 17.56 -31.41 13.88
N LEU A 596 18.57 -30.80 14.53
CA LEU A 596 19.40 -29.75 13.95
C LEU A 596 20.06 -30.14 12.61
N LYS A 597 20.44 -31.41 12.43
CA LYS A 597 21.09 -31.90 11.21
C LYS A 597 20.22 -31.75 9.96
N ALA A 598 18.90 -31.90 10.10
CA ALA A 598 17.96 -31.70 8.99
C ALA A 598 17.95 -30.21 8.57
N LEU A 599 17.92 -29.30 9.54
CA LEU A 599 17.92 -27.86 9.33
C LEU A 599 19.21 -27.36 8.66
N VAL A 600 20.37 -27.94 9.03
CA VAL A 600 21.67 -27.63 8.40
C VAL A 600 21.66 -27.92 6.91
N THR A 601 21.06 -29.05 6.50
CA THR A 601 21.02 -29.45 5.09
C THR A 601 20.24 -28.44 4.25
N ASP A 602 19.06 -28.03 4.74
CA ASP A 602 18.25 -27.02 4.06
C ASP A 602 18.90 -25.64 4.09
N ALA A 603 19.50 -25.25 5.21
CA ALA A 603 20.25 -23.99 5.33
C ALA A 603 21.41 -23.89 4.32
N MET A 604 22.18 -24.97 4.16
CA MET A 604 23.24 -25.03 3.16
C MET A 604 22.70 -24.93 1.72
N TYR A 605 21.55 -25.54 1.43
CA TYR A 605 20.88 -25.39 0.14
C TYR A 605 20.52 -23.91 -0.11
N PHE A 606 19.84 -23.27 0.83
CA PHE A 606 19.40 -21.87 0.71
C PHE A 606 20.57 -20.90 0.56
N SER A 607 21.69 -21.15 1.23
CA SER A 607 22.90 -20.33 1.11
C SER A 607 23.49 -20.28 -0.32
N ARG A 608 23.16 -21.27 -1.15
CA ARG A 608 23.70 -21.45 -2.52
C ARG A 608 22.72 -21.06 -3.61
N VAL A 609 21.43 -21.32 -3.41
CA VAL A 609 20.41 -21.22 -4.47
C VAL A 609 19.66 -19.90 -4.44
N VAL A 610 19.50 -19.30 -3.25
CA VAL A 610 18.69 -18.09 -3.10
C VAL A 610 19.53 -16.83 -3.29
N THR A 611 18.92 -15.84 -3.95
CA THR A 611 19.46 -14.49 -4.08
C THR A 611 19.71 -13.92 -2.68
N PRO A 612 20.88 -13.32 -2.38
CA PRO A 612 21.19 -12.80 -1.05
C PRO A 612 20.10 -11.87 -0.50
N ALA A 613 19.59 -12.20 0.69
CA ALA A 613 18.53 -11.47 1.38
C ALA A 613 18.69 -11.53 2.90
N ASP A 614 18.19 -10.50 3.60
CA ASP A 614 18.33 -10.38 5.06
C ASP A 614 17.62 -11.52 5.80
N TYR A 615 16.38 -11.87 5.44
CA TYR A 615 15.63 -12.97 6.10
C TYR A 615 16.34 -14.33 6.01
N CYS A 616 17.05 -14.60 4.92
CA CYS A 616 17.83 -15.82 4.76
C CYS A 616 19.09 -15.77 5.62
N THR A 617 19.73 -14.60 5.67
CA THR A 617 20.89 -14.36 6.53
C THR A 617 20.53 -14.51 8.01
N GLU A 618 19.39 -13.97 8.46
CA GLU A 618 18.88 -14.12 9.83
C GLU A 618 18.67 -15.59 10.18
N TYR A 619 18.01 -16.37 9.30
CA TYR A 619 17.82 -17.80 9.52
C TYR A 619 19.15 -18.55 9.66
N LEU A 620 20.11 -18.29 8.75
CA LEU A 620 21.44 -18.89 8.82
C LEU A 620 22.16 -18.48 10.11
N TRP A 621 22.06 -17.21 10.51
CA TRP A 621 22.70 -16.72 11.72
C TRP A 621 22.11 -17.37 12.97
N GLU A 622 20.79 -17.36 13.15
CA GLU A 622 20.13 -17.98 14.31
C GLU A 622 20.45 -19.48 14.41
N LEU A 623 20.40 -20.22 13.29
CA LEU A 623 20.76 -21.64 13.27
C LEU A 623 22.25 -21.86 13.60
N GLY A 624 23.14 -21.04 13.05
CA GLY A 624 24.57 -21.11 13.28
C GLY A 624 24.94 -20.92 14.75
N MET A 625 24.27 -19.97 15.42
CA MET A 625 24.45 -19.72 16.85
C MET A 625 23.91 -20.89 17.70
N GLU A 626 22.76 -21.46 17.34
CA GLU A 626 22.20 -22.61 18.05
C GLU A 626 23.10 -23.86 17.92
N LEU A 627 23.71 -24.07 16.74
CA LEU A 627 24.70 -25.14 16.54
C LEU A 627 25.94 -24.94 17.41
N ALA A 628 26.43 -23.70 17.55
CA ALA A 628 27.56 -23.40 18.43
C ALA A 628 27.21 -23.68 19.90
N ALA A 629 26.02 -23.27 20.34
CA ALA A 629 25.53 -23.53 21.70
C ALA A 629 25.43 -25.05 21.99
N ALA A 630 25.00 -25.83 21.00
CA ALA A 630 24.96 -27.29 21.04
C ALA A 630 26.33 -27.97 20.81
N ARG A 631 27.42 -27.21 20.69
CA ARG A 631 28.80 -27.68 20.46
C ARG A 631 29.04 -28.40 19.11
N HIS A 632 28.16 -28.17 18.14
CA HIS A 632 28.34 -28.58 16.74
C HIS A 632 29.15 -27.53 15.98
N TYR A 633 30.40 -27.32 16.40
CA TYR A 633 31.22 -26.20 15.93
C TYR A 633 31.60 -26.30 14.44
N ALA A 634 31.78 -27.51 13.91
CA ALA A 634 32.08 -27.72 12.49
C ALA A 634 30.92 -27.23 11.60
N GLU A 635 29.69 -27.63 11.89
CA GLU A 635 28.50 -27.18 11.17
C GLU A 635 28.21 -25.70 11.41
N SER A 636 28.38 -25.23 12.65
CA SER A 636 28.20 -23.82 13.02
C SER A 636 29.10 -22.89 12.19
N THR A 637 30.40 -23.20 12.10
CA THR A 637 31.35 -22.39 11.34
C THR A 637 30.99 -22.32 9.86
N HIS A 638 30.53 -23.42 9.25
CA HIS A 638 30.06 -23.43 7.87
C HIS A 638 28.83 -22.52 7.67
N ILE A 639 27.84 -22.63 8.54
CA ILE A 639 26.59 -21.88 8.45
C ILE A 639 26.81 -20.39 8.72
N LEU A 640 27.54 -20.02 9.78
CA LEU A 640 27.84 -18.62 10.11
C LEU A 640 28.69 -17.95 9.02
N THR A 641 29.62 -18.69 8.41
CA THR A 641 30.38 -18.19 7.25
C THR A 641 29.48 -17.95 6.04
N ALA A 642 28.51 -18.83 5.80
CA ALA A 642 27.55 -18.67 4.73
C ALA A 642 26.66 -17.44 4.97
N ALA A 643 26.19 -17.23 6.22
CA ALA A 643 25.46 -16.04 6.63
C ALA A 643 26.30 -14.77 6.37
N TYR A 644 27.57 -14.76 6.79
CA TYR A 644 28.46 -13.61 6.61
C TYR A 644 28.69 -13.26 5.14
N ARG A 645 28.95 -14.27 4.31
CA ARG A 645 29.11 -14.08 2.86
C ARG A 645 27.82 -13.64 2.19
N MET A 646 26.66 -14.04 2.71
CA MET A 646 25.37 -13.60 2.19
C MET A 646 25.13 -12.13 2.55
N ALA A 647 25.28 -11.75 3.83
CA ALA A 647 25.13 -10.38 4.32
C ALA A 647 25.96 -9.38 3.50
N LYS A 648 27.23 -9.72 3.21
CA LYS A 648 28.13 -8.87 2.38
C LYS A 648 27.66 -8.67 0.94
N ARG A 649 26.87 -9.60 0.41
CA ARG A 649 26.34 -9.55 -0.97
C ARG A 649 24.93 -8.97 -1.02
N THR A 650 24.22 -8.93 0.11
CA THR A 650 22.88 -8.34 0.20
C THR A 650 22.98 -6.83 0.04
N GLN A 651 22.35 -6.30 -1.01
CA GLN A 651 22.32 -4.86 -1.24
C GLN A 651 21.50 -4.18 -0.14
N ARG A 652 22.13 -3.22 0.57
CA ARG A 652 21.50 -2.43 1.66
C ARG A 652 21.00 -3.29 2.84
N THR A 653 21.76 -4.32 3.22
CA THR A 653 21.48 -5.11 4.43
C THR A 653 21.26 -4.22 5.65
N GLN A 654 20.25 -4.55 6.46
CA GLN A 654 19.99 -3.88 7.74
C GLN A 654 20.62 -4.62 8.93
N LEU A 655 21.28 -5.75 8.67
CA LEU A 655 21.88 -6.59 9.70
C LEU A 655 23.22 -6.04 10.15
N ASP A 656 23.55 -6.30 11.42
CA ASP A 656 24.85 -5.98 11.98
C ASP A 656 25.91 -6.98 11.47
N VAL A 657 26.53 -6.62 10.35
CA VAL A 657 27.55 -7.43 9.68
C VAL A 657 28.80 -7.61 10.54
N ASP A 658 29.12 -6.65 11.42
CA ASP A 658 30.28 -6.71 12.30
C ASP A 658 30.05 -7.70 13.44
N ARG A 659 28.85 -7.68 14.05
CA ARG A 659 28.46 -8.68 15.04
C ARG A 659 28.43 -10.08 14.43
N LEU A 660 27.84 -10.22 13.25
CA LEU A 660 27.80 -11.51 12.55
C LEU A 660 29.20 -12.03 12.22
N ARG A 661 30.14 -11.14 11.84
CA ARG A 661 31.56 -11.50 11.70
C ARG A 661 32.16 -11.98 13.03
N SER A 662 31.94 -11.25 14.11
CA SER A 662 32.45 -11.60 15.44
C SER A 662 31.97 -12.98 15.88
N ASP A 663 30.68 -13.26 15.69
CA ASP A 663 30.07 -14.55 16.01
C ASP A 663 30.68 -15.68 15.18
N ALA A 664 30.90 -15.46 13.88
CA ALA A 664 31.58 -16.41 13.01
C ALA A 664 33.03 -16.69 13.45
N VAL A 665 33.81 -15.66 13.79
CA VAL A 665 35.19 -15.78 14.28
C VAL A 665 35.23 -16.53 15.62
N SER A 666 34.32 -16.22 16.53
CA SER A 666 34.18 -16.91 17.81
C SER A 666 33.99 -18.42 17.60
N ALA A 667 33.05 -18.82 16.72
CA ALA A 667 32.82 -20.22 16.42
C ALA A 667 34.07 -20.92 15.84
N TYR A 668 34.84 -20.26 14.95
CA TYR A 668 36.08 -20.81 14.41
C TYR A 668 37.17 -20.99 15.46
N SER A 669 37.33 -20.00 16.34
CA SER A 669 38.34 -20.02 17.40
C SER A 669 38.14 -21.16 18.38
N VAL A 670 36.89 -21.59 18.60
CA VAL A 670 36.54 -22.70 19.48
C VAL A 670 36.54 -24.05 18.75
N CYS A 671 36.23 -24.06 17.44
CA CYS A 671 36.17 -25.28 16.64
C CYS A 671 37.53 -25.99 16.53
N ASP A 672 38.58 -25.24 16.20
CA ASP A 672 39.96 -25.73 16.09
C ASP A 672 40.93 -24.52 16.14
N PRO A 673 41.35 -24.11 17.35
CA PRO A 673 42.11 -22.88 17.56
C PRO A 673 43.44 -22.87 16.76
N GLU A 674 44.14 -23.99 16.73
CA GLU A 674 45.46 -24.09 16.08
C GLU A 674 45.35 -23.99 14.56
N LYS A 675 44.35 -24.66 13.98
CA LYS A 675 44.11 -24.65 12.53
C LYS A 675 43.58 -23.32 12.02
N TYR A 676 42.71 -22.65 12.78
CA TYR A 676 42.01 -21.45 12.33
C TYR A 676 42.59 -20.13 12.86
N ALA A 677 43.65 -20.14 13.68
CA ALA A 677 44.28 -18.91 14.20
C ALA A 677 44.63 -17.89 13.10
N ALA A 678 45.32 -18.32 12.05
CA ALA A 678 45.71 -17.45 10.94
C ALA A 678 44.48 -16.92 10.15
N TYR A 679 43.43 -17.74 10.02
CA TYR A 679 42.20 -17.36 9.34
C TYR A 679 41.38 -16.34 10.16
N CYS A 680 41.29 -16.54 11.48
CA CYS A 680 40.65 -15.62 12.41
C CYS A 680 41.36 -14.26 12.45
N ASN A 681 42.69 -14.26 12.42
CA ASN A 681 43.49 -13.04 12.32
C ASN A 681 43.24 -12.33 10.98
N ALA A 682 43.24 -13.05 9.85
CA ALA A 682 43.00 -12.46 8.53
C ALA A 682 41.59 -11.86 8.35
N ILE A 683 40.54 -12.50 8.91
CA ILE A 683 39.17 -11.96 8.92
C ILE A 683 39.09 -10.69 9.79
N SER A 684 39.80 -10.69 10.92
CA SER A 684 39.85 -9.55 11.83
C SER A 684 40.66 -8.37 11.28
N GLU A 685 41.73 -8.63 10.51
CA GLU A 685 42.64 -7.61 9.95
C GLU A 685 42.12 -6.93 8.69
N ARG A 686 41.33 -7.63 7.85
CA ARG A 686 40.67 -7.02 6.67
C ARG A 686 39.63 -5.93 7.01
N ALA A 687 39.50 -5.56 8.28
CA ALA A 687 38.72 -4.43 8.79
C ALA A 687 39.49 -3.10 8.83
N ARG A 688 40.82 -3.07 8.64
CA ARG A 688 41.61 -1.82 8.72
C ARG A 688 41.76 -1.04 7.41
N VAL A 689 41.24 -1.54 6.30
CA VAL A 689 41.24 -0.81 5.02
C VAL A 689 39.81 -0.77 4.52
N ALA A 690 39.31 0.47 4.38
CA ALA A 690 37.92 0.87 4.16
C ALA A 690 37.22 0.23 2.96
#